data_AF-A0A542UDL4-F1
#
_entry.id   AF-A0A542UDL4-F1
#
_cell.length_a   1.000
_cell.length_b   1.000
_cell.length_c   1.000
_cell.angle_alpha   90.00
_cell.angle_beta   90.00
_cell.angle_gamma   90.00
#
_symmetry.space_group_name_H-M   'P 1'
#
loop_
_entity.id
_entity.type
_entity.pdbx_description
1 polymer ?
#
loop_
_entity_poly.entity_id
_entity_poly.type
_entity_poly.pdbx_seq_one_letter_code
_entity_poly.pdbx_strand_id
1 'polypeptide(L)'
;MKISFLIHNVYGLGGTNRTTINLATALAERHEVEIVSVFQSIDTPLFSMDPRIKLTSLIDTREVPEKDRSVPARVFPAAEARYHQYSTVTDERAAAHFRRNSPDVLIGTRPGLNVYVARFGGDRTLRIGQEHITLASHSEALRSDLKKAYARLNAFVTVSEADAANYRSDMPVPGLPIVSIPNSVPAPSVSPADPAAKTIVAAGRLAVIKRYDLLVQAFAKVAAKHPDWRLRIYGDGGQRGKLRSLINDLGLYDQVHLMGLASPIEAEWVKGSIAAVTSDSESFGMTIVEAMRCGVPVVSTDCPLGPREIIRDGEDGLLVRPGDVDSIAEGLLRLIDDEGARAAMGAAARRNAERFDPAAIAVRYEELFRELGAGRSAAALARTTSLWGRLLRTRAGRAAETQAAASQPSASSAPAPMSGSVQAEADGSLRVVTAPTAPVDRGEVLLIRRGGEDRTTLRVPLVRDDSGRLSAPVERTLPLGNAVWDLWIAPAKGPRKRLRSELLDLRGLMDFRPEPRLSPVRALLPYTTVDGFIALSTREADVHAEVQGIDIDGGEIGVTVRLFGTDADVEGVELRHRGRADAPVLEPSWHRDGDGLLHARVSCADVARHHHDEQDLWDLSVRVAGRARPVRVGGWFGDVKDRKKVYVYPVTVFEDTPRGRARVRPYYTVDNGLSVNAVDLP
;
A
#
# COMPACT_ATOMS: atom_id res chain seq x y z
N MET A 1 2.86 -13.29 29.46
CA MET A 1 3.68 -12.09 29.77
C MET A 1 2.92 -10.86 29.31
N LYS A 2 3.17 -9.72 29.94
CA LYS A 2 2.76 -8.41 29.46
C LYS A 2 3.87 -7.79 28.61
N ILE A 3 3.59 -7.55 27.34
CA ILE A 3 4.56 -7.06 26.35
C ILE A 3 4.12 -5.67 25.88
N SER A 4 5.00 -4.68 26.00
CA SER A 4 4.75 -3.33 25.50
C SER A 4 5.71 -3.00 24.36
N PHE A 5 5.18 -2.60 23.21
CA PHE A 5 5.93 -1.96 22.13
C PHE A 5 5.88 -0.45 22.29
N LEU A 6 7.04 0.22 22.20
CA LEU A 6 7.14 1.68 22.20
C LEU A 6 7.47 2.16 20.79
N ILE A 7 6.52 2.87 20.18
CA ILE A 7 6.60 3.36 18.80
C ILE A 7 6.37 4.86 18.71
N HIS A 8 6.99 5.50 17.72
CA HIS A 8 6.91 6.95 17.55
C HIS A 8 5.48 7.41 17.24
N ASN A 9 4.84 6.80 16.24
CA ASN A 9 3.47 7.12 15.84
C ASN A 9 2.89 5.94 15.05
N VAL A 10 1.97 5.18 15.65
CA VAL A 10 1.31 4.04 14.97
C VAL A 10 0.26 4.47 13.93
N TYR A 11 -0.17 5.74 13.95
CA TYR A 11 -1.27 6.24 13.12
C TYR A 11 -0.86 6.58 11.68
N GLY A 12 0.44 6.62 11.37
CA GLY A 12 0.93 6.87 10.02
C GLY A 12 1.06 5.61 9.16
N LEU A 13 1.28 5.80 7.85
CA LEU A 13 1.71 4.71 6.95
C LEU A 13 3.24 4.57 6.98
N GLY A 14 3.73 3.37 7.28
CA GLY A 14 5.16 3.08 7.28
C GLY A 14 5.48 1.63 7.60
N GLY A 15 6.65 1.16 7.14
CA GLY A 15 7.12 -0.21 7.35
C GLY A 15 7.24 -0.57 8.83
N THR A 16 7.79 0.32 9.66
CA THR A 16 7.90 0.13 11.12
C THR A 16 6.53 -0.05 11.78
N ASN A 17 5.52 0.73 11.36
CA ASN A 17 4.17 0.62 11.90
C ASN A 17 3.57 -0.74 11.54
N ARG A 18 3.66 -1.11 10.25
CA ARG A 18 3.15 -2.39 9.74
C ARG A 18 3.81 -3.59 10.43
N THR A 19 5.13 -3.66 10.48
CA THR A 19 5.84 -4.80 11.10
C THR A 19 5.61 -4.89 12.61
N THR A 20 5.52 -3.75 13.31
CA THR A 20 5.19 -3.73 14.75
C THR A 20 3.80 -4.29 14.99
N ILE A 21 2.81 -3.89 14.17
CA ILE A 21 1.43 -4.41 14.27
C ILE A 21 1.41 -5.92 13.96
N ASN A 22 2.12 -6.37 12.92
CA ASN A 22 2.17 -7.79 12.54
C ASN A 22 2.71 -8.65 13.69
N LEU A 23 3.85 -8.27 14.26
CA LEU A 23 4.46 -8.97 15.40
C LEU A 23 3.60 -8.89 16.66
N ALA A 24 3.04 -7.72 16.97
CA ALA A 24 2.15 -7.53 18.11
C ALA A 24 0.90 -8.41 17.99
N THR A 25 0.34 -8.55 16.79
CA THR A 25 -0.82 -9.41 16.51
C THR A 25 -0.50 -10.87 16.77
N ALA A 26 0.64 -11.36 16.27
CA ALA A 26 1.06 -12.73 16.50
C ALA A 26 1.33 -13.02 17.99
N LEU A 27 1.98 -12.09 18.71
CA LEU A 27 2.22 -12.25 20.15
C LEU A 27 0.93 -12.15 20.98
N ALA A 28 -0.07 -11.38 20.53
CA ALA A 28 -1.35 -11.24 21.21
C ALA A 28 -2.19 -12.53 21.23
N GLU A 29 -1.80 -13.56 20.46
CA GLU A 29 -2.38 -14.90 20.56
C GLU A 29 -2.10 -15.58 21.89
N ARG A 30 -0.96 -15.28 22.52
CA ARG A 30 -0.47 -15.97 23.72
C ARG A 30 -0.13 -15.03 24.88
N HIS A 31 -0.14 -13.72 24.65
CA HIS A 31 0.33 -12.70 25.60
C HIS A 31 -0.59 -11.48 25.66
N GLU A 32 -0.52 -10.75 26.78
CA GLU A 32 -1.11 -9.41 26.88
C GLU A 32 -0.19 -8.43 26.15
N VAL A 33 -0.67 -7.81 25.08
CA VAL A 33 0.14 -6.92 24.24
C VAL A 33 -0.42 -5.49 24.26
N GLU A 34 0.48 -4.54 24.49
CA GLU A 34 0.20 -3.11 24.39
C GLU A 34 1.12 -2.47 23.34
N ILE A 35 0.55 -1.64 22.46
CA ILE A 35 1.31 -0.70 21.64
C ILE A 35 1.19 0.68 22.29
N VAL A 36 2.31 1.24 22.70
CA VAL A 36 2.44 2.59 23.24
C VAL A 36 2.96 3.50 22.13
N SER A 37 2.07 4.30 21.55
CA SER A 37 2.41 5.33 20.57
C SER A 37 2.81 6.61 21.29
N VAL A 38 3.95 7.22 20.94
CA VAL A 38 4.32 8.52 21.53
C VAL A 38 3.34 9.60 21.08
N PHE A 39 3.01 9.63 19.79
CA PHE A 39 2.12 10.63 19.21
C PHE A 39 0.85 10.02 18.62
N GLN A 40 -0.23 10.78 18.72
CA GLN A 40 -1.50 10.58 18.02
C GLN A 40 -1.83 11.84 17.23
N SER A 41 -1.95 11.70 15.91
CA SER A 41 -2.25 12.79 14.99
C SER A 41 -3.67 12.74 14.41
N ILE A 42 -4.33 11.59 14.51
CA ILE A 42 -5.69 11.31 14.00
C ILE A 42 -6.40 10.35 14.97
N ASP A 43 -7.72 10.19 14.84
CA ASP A 43 -8.49 9.37 15.78
C ASP A 43 -8.18 7.88 15.68
N THR A 44 -8.06 7.36 14.46
CA THR A 44 -7.93 5.92 14.20
C THR A 44 -6.68 5.63 13.38
N PRO A 45 -5.90 4.59 13.70
CA PRO A 45 -4.76 4.18 12.89
C PRO A 45 -5.14 3.83 11.45
N LEU A 46 -4.22 4.07 10.51
CA LEU A 46 -4.43 3.76 9.09
C LEU A 46 -4.29 2.27 8.76
N PHE A 47 -3.66 1.49 9.64
CA PHE A 47 -3.66 0.03 9.59
C PHE A 47 -4.65 -0.53 10.60
N SER A 48 -5.41 -1.54 10.18
CA SER A 48 -6.25 -2.33 11.09
C SER A 48 -5.37 -3.00 12.16
N MET A 49 -5.85 -3.01 13.39
CA MET A 49 -5.18 -3.67 14.51
C MET A 49 -6.10 -4.73 15.10
N ASP A 50 -5.49 -5.80 15.61
CA ASP A 50 -6.20 -6.83 16.35
C ASP A 50 -6.81 -6.23 17.63
N PRO A 51 -8.11 -6.48 17.92
CA PRO A 51 -8.79 -5.90 19.09
C PRO A 51 -8.23 -6.37 20.44
N ARG A 52 -7.44 -7.45 20.47
CA ARG A 52 -6.73 -7.92 21.67
C ARG A 52 -5.56 -7.01 22.05
N ILE A 53 -5.05 -6.22 21.11
CA ILE A 53 -3.95 -5.30 21.34
C ILE A 53 -4.47 -4.01 21.96
N LYS A 54 -3.95 -3.66 23.13
CA LYS A 54 -4.23 -2.37 23.75
C LYS A 54 -3.39 -1.28 23.06
N LEU A 55 -4.03 -0.29 22.44
CA LEU A 55 -3.34 0.92 21.96
C LEU A 55 -3.42 2.03 23.01
N THR A 56 -2.27 2.62 23.36
CA THR A 56 -2.19 3.79 24.24
C THR A 56 -1.33 4.88 23.59
N SER A 57 -1.83 6.12 23.58
CA SER A 57 -1.10 7.28 23.07
C SER A 57 -0.61 8.15 24.22
N LEU A 58 0.67 8.51 24.22
CA LEU A 58 1.24 9.37 25.27
C LEU A 58 0.86 10.84 25.06
N ILE A 59 0.85 11.30 23.81
CA ILE A 59 0.54 12.66 23.41
C ILE A 59 -0.47 12.63 22.26
N ASP A 60 -1.67 13.16 22.49
CA ASP A 60 -2.53 13.59 21.38
C ASP A 60 -2.07 14.98 20.92
N THR A 61 -1.53 15.07 19.70
CA THR A 61 -0.98 16.33 19.17
C THR A 61 -2.05 17.37 18.83
N ARG A 62 -3.33 16.96 18.80
CA ARG A 62 -4.47 17.83 18.55
C ARG A 62 -4.92 18.54 19.83
N GLU A 63 -4.71 17.88 20.98
CA GLU A 63 -4.99 18.43 22.30
C GLU A 63 -3.78 19.12 22.92
N VAL A 64 -2.57 18.61 22.63
CA VAL A 64 -1.30 19.16 23.13
C VAL A 64 -0.48 19.68 21.94
N PRO A 65 -0.77 20.90 21.46
CA PRO A 65 -0.10 21.49 20.32
C PRO A 65 1.38 21.76 20.59
N GLU A 66 2.12 22.07 19.54
CA GLU A 66 3.58 22.26 19.59
C GLU A 66 4.03 23.34 20.58
N LYS A 67 3.28 24.44 20.71
CA LYS A 67 3.54 25.52 21.69
C LYS A 67 3.64 25.01 23.13
N ASP A 68 2.84 24.00 23.48
CA ASP A 68 2.76 23.42 24.83
C ASP A 68 3.81 22.31 25.04
N ARG A 69 4.65 22.07 24.02
CA ARG A 69 5.76 21.12 23.99
C ARG A 69 7.08 21.81 23.62
N SER A 70 7.17 23.11 23.89
CA SER A 70 8.29 23.98 23.49
C SER A 70 9.61 23.69 24.22
N VAL A 71 9.58 23.07 25.40
CA VAL A 71 10.80 22.69 26.14
C VAL A 71 11.34 21.36 25.60
N PRO A 72 12.55 21.32 25.01
CA PRO A 72 13.10 20.11 24.39
C PRO A 72 13.22 18.92 25.37
N ALA A 73 13.27 17.71 24.82
CA ALA A 73 13.49 16.50 25.60
C ALA A 73 14.87 16.50 26.26
N ARG A 74 14.96 15.93 27.46
CA ARG A 74 16.20 15.74 28.22
C ARG A 74 16.74 14.32 28.09
N VAL A 75 15.85 13.34 27.85
CA VAL A 75 16.22 11.92 27.74
C VAL A 75 16.35 11.48 26.27
N PHE A 76 15.51 12.00 25.38
CA PHE A 76 15.60 11.66 23.96
C PHE A 76 16.88 12.26 23.36
N PRO A 77 17.72 11.50 22.63
CA PRO A 77 19.02 12.00 22.18
C PRO A 77 18.92 13.19 21.24
N ALA A 78 19.69 14.24 21.51
CA ALA A 78 19.72 15.46 20.70
C ALA A 78 20.23 15.22 19.26
N ALA A 79 21.10 14.22 19.08
CA ALA A 79 21.65 13.84 17.78
C ALA A 79 20.70 12.98 16.92
N GLU A 80 19.52 12.60 17.44
CA GLU A 80 18.55 11.79 16.69
C GLU A 80 17.71 12.67 15.75
N ALA A 81 17.46 12.19 14.53
CA ALA A 81 16.84 12.96 13.45
C ALA A 81 15.45 13.57 13.81
N ARG A 82 14.74 13.01 14.78
CA ARG A 82 13.44 13.48 15.24
C ARG A 82 13.45 14.19 16.58
N TYR A 83 14.62 14.50 17.14
CA TYR A 83 14.73 15.20 18.42
C TYR A 83 13.81 16.42 18.53
N HIS A 84 13.69 17.22 17.45
CA HIS A 84 12.79 18.38 17.38
C HIS A 84 11.31 18.09 17.65
N GLN A 85 10.86 16.84 17.57
CA GLN A 85 9.48 16.43 17.84
C GLN A 85 9.26 16.03 19.31
N TYR A 86 10.35 15.82 20.06
CA TYR A 86 10.34 15.34 21.43
C TYR A 86 10.61 16.48 22.40
N SER A 87 9.88 16.46 23.52
CA SER A 87 9.88 17.49 24.54
C SER A 87 10.02 16.91 25.94
N THR A 88 10.24 17.76 26.95
CA THR A 88 10.23 17.32 28.35
C THR A 88 8.90 16.62 28.71
N VAL A 89 7.78 17.07 28.14
CA VAL A 89 6.46 16.42 28.32
C VAL A 89 6.45 14.99 27.77
N THR A 90 7.12 14.73 26.63
CA THR A 90 7.23 13.36 26.10
C THR A 90 8.03 12.45 27.03
N ASP A 91 9.14 12.94 27.61
CA ASP A 91 9.94 12.21 28.59
C ASP A 91 9.10 11.88 29.84
N GLU A 92 8.41 12.89 30.39
CA GLU A 92 7.62 12.76 31.61
C GLU A 92 6.47 11.76 31.44
N ARG A 93 5.72 11.83 30.33
CA ARG A 93 4.60 10.92 30.09
C ARG A 93 5.08 9.50 29.82
N ALA A 94 6.18 9.31 29.09
CA ALA A 94 6.78 7.99 28.91
C ALA A 94 7.24 7.40 30.25
N ALA A 95 7.97 8.18 31.06
CA ALA A 95 8.42 7.77 32.38
C ALA A 95 7.24 7.44 33.33
N ALA A 96 6.18 8.23 33.29
CA ALA A 96 5.00 8.02 34.11
C ALA A 96 4.21 6.77 33.67
N HIS A 97 4.09 6.52 32.36
CA HIS A 97 3.42 5.35 31.83
C HIS A 97 4.10 4.05 32.28
N PHE A 98 5.40 3.89 32.02
CA PHE A 98 6.10 2.63 32.31
C PHE A 98 6.35 2.40 33.82
N ARG A 99 6.29 3.46 34.64
CA ARG A 99 6.26 3.34 36.10
C ARG A 99 4.93 2.81 36.62
N ARG A 100 3.81 3.20 36.01
CA ARG A 100 2.46 2.73 36.40
C ARG A 100 2.10 1.39 35.78
N ASN A 101 2.53 1.16 34.55
CA ASN A 101 2.21 -0.01 33.74
C ASN A 101 3.49 -0.77 33.40
N SER A 102 4.19 -1.30 34.41
CA SER A 102 5.47 -2.00 34.19
C SER A 102 5.27 -3.32 33.45
N PRO A 103 5.76 -3.47 32.20
CA PRO A 103 5.62 -4.70 31.44
C PRO A 103 6.71 -5.71 31.83
N ASP A 104 6.46 -6.99 31.53
CA ASP A 104 7.48 -8.03 31.60
C ASP A 104 8.54 -7.82 30.51
N VAL A 105 8.11 -7.35 29.32
CA VAL A 105 8.97 -7.06 28.17
C VAL A 105 8.63 -5.68 27.61
N LEU A 106 9.65 -4.84 27.41
CA LEU A 106 9.52 -3.53 26.77
C LEU A 106 10.41 -3.48 25.53
N ILE A 107 9.81 -3.26 24.36
CA ILE A 107 10.48 -3.24 23.06
C ILE A 107 10.44 -1.83 22.47
N GLY A 108 11.60 -1.22 22.25
CA GLY A 108 11.72 0.05 21.53
C GLY A 108 11.89 -0.21 20.04
N THR A 109 11.34 0.66 19.17
CA THR A 109 11.29 0.39 17.72
C THR A 109 12.19 1.31 16.88
N ARG A 110 13.05 2.11 17.52
CA ARG A 110 13.94 3.08 16.86
C ARG A 110 14.98 3.64 17.84
N PRO A 111 16.06 4.33 17.38
CA PRO A 111 17.20 4.62 18.25
C PRO A 111 16.84 5.43 19.49
N GLY A 112 16.15 6.57 19.33
CA GLY A 112 15.75 7.39 20.48
C GLY A 112 14.75 6.72 21.43
N LEU A 113 13.89 5.82 20.93
CA LEU A 113 12.97 5.06 21.78
C LEU A 113 13.68 3.90 22.51
N ASN A 114 14.74 3.34 21.92
CA ASN A 114 15.59 2.38 22.60
C ASN A 114 16.28 3.01 23.82
N VAL A 115 16.58 4.32 23.78
CA VAL A 115 17.05 5.08 24.96
C VAL A 115 15.96 5.19 26.03
N TYR A 116 14.70 5.43 25.66
CA TYR A 116 13.58 5.39 26.60
C TYR A 116 13.40 4.01 27.22
N VAL A 117 13.52 2.93 26.43
CA VAL A 117 13.44 1.55 26.94
C VAL A 117 14.55 1.28 27.95
N ALA A 118 15.79 1.65 27.63
CA ALA A 118 16.93 1.53 28.53
C ALA A 118 16.76 2.34 29.84
N ARG A 119 16.15 3.53 29.74
CA ARG A 119 16.00 4.47 30.87
C ARG A 119 14.80 4.17 31.76
N PHE A 120 13.63 3.92 31.15
CA PHE A 120 12.33 3.85 31.83
C PHE A 120 11.82 2.43 32.07
N GLY A 121 12.41 1.40 31.45
CA GLY A 121 12.09 0.02 31.79
C GLY A 121 12.45 -0.30 33.24
N GLY A 122 11.55 -0.94 33.99
CA GLY A 122 11.78 -1.30 35.39
C GLY A 122 12.84 -2.39 35.56
N ASP A 123 13.31 -2.61 36.79
CA ASP A 123 14.39 -3.59 37.04
C ASP A 123 14.01 -5.00 36.64
N ARG A 124 12.73 -5.38 36.76
CA ARG A 124 12.21 -6.70 36.39
C ARG A 124 11.87 -6.83 34.91
N THR A 125 11.79 -5.73 34.17
CA THR A 125 11.44 -5.71 32.74
C THR A 125 12.62 -6.18 31.91
N LEU A 126 12.35 -7.01 30.89
CA LEU A 126 13.28 -7.28 29.78
C LEU A 126 13.26 -6.08 28.83
N ARG A 127 14.37 -5.34 28.77
CA ARG A 127 14.55 -4.14 27.96
C ARG A 127 15.17 -4.51 26.62
N ILE A 128 14.40 -4.45 25.54
CA ILE A 128 14.85 -4.86 24.22
C ILE A 128 14.82 -3.65 23.29
N GLY A 129 15.98 -3.31 22.72
CA GLY A 129 16.02 -2.35 21.63
C GLY A 129 15.82 -3.09 20.31
N GLN A 130 14.89 -2.64 19.47
CA GLN A 130 14.74 -3.11 18.09
C GLN A 130 14.99 -1.94 17.14
N GLU A 131 15.64 -2.19 16.01
CA GLU A 131 15.90 -1.13 15.05
C GLU A 131 15.50 -1.46 13.61
N HIS A 132 14.80 -0.50 13.00
CA HIS A 132 14.32 -0.54 11.61
C HIS A 132 15.08 0.43 10.70
N ILE A 133 16.11 1.07 11.26
CA ILE A 133 17.04 2.01 10.65
C ILE A 133 18.44 1.38 10.79
N THR A 134 19.32 1.61 9.84
CA THR A 134 20.64 0.95 9.79
C THR A 134 21.69 1.75 10.55
N LEU A 135 22.69 1.07 11.11
CA LEU A 135 23.80 1.73 11.81
C LEU A 135 24.51 2.77 10.94
N ALA A 136 24.64 2.48 9.65
CA ALA A 136 25.28 3.35 8.66
C ALA A 136 24.64 4.75 8.59
N SER A 137 23.35 4.87 8.90
CA SER A 137 22.64 6.15 8.89
C SER A 137 22.80 6.98 10.18
N HIS A 138 23.40 6.41 11.23
CA HIS A 138 23.59 7.10 12.51
C HIS A 138 24.86 7.94 12.51
N SER A 139 24.74 9.20 12.93
CA SER A 139 25.88 10.08 13.16
C SER A 139 26.75 9.56 14.31
N GLU A 140 28.04 9.94 14.33
CA GLU A 140 28.96 9.54 15.40
C GLU A 140 28.48 9.99 16.79
N ALA A 141 27.93 11.20 16.88
CA ALA A 141 27.32 11.71 18.10
C ALA A 141 26.17 10.82 18.59
N LEU A 142 25.27 10.42 17.67
CA LEU A 142 24.17 9.53 18.00
C LEU A 142 24.70 8.15 18.44
N ARG A 143 25.66 7.57 17.73
CA ARG A 143 26.27 6.28 18.11
C ARG A 143 26.85 6.33 19.53
N SER A 144 27.50 7.43 19.92
CA SER A 144 28.03 7.63 21.28
C SER A 144 26.93 7.63 22.34
N ASP A 145 25.83 8.34 22.08
CA ASP A 145 24.67 8.39 22.99
C ASP A 145 23.99 7.02 23.11
N LEU A 146 23.77 6.35 21.98
CA LEU A 146 23.18 5.02 21.93
C LEU A 146 24.04 4.00 22.66
N LYS A 147 25.37 4.04 22.51
CA LYS A 147 26.30 3.08 23.14
C LYS A 147 26.18 3.10 24.67
N LYS A 148 26.08 4.30 25.24
CA LYS A 148 25.89 4.49 26.69
C LYS A 148 24.52 3.97 27.15
N ALA A 149 23.47 4.26 26.39
CA ALA A 149 22.13 3.82 26.74
C ALA A 149 21.97 2.30 26.59
N TYR A 150 22.51 1.72 25.52
CA TYR A 150 22.32 0.32 25.13
C TYR A 150 22.99 -0.65 26.10
N ALA A 151 23.99 -0.21 26.87
CA ALA A 151 24.57 -0.97 27.98
C ALA A 151 23.54 -1.37 29.07
N ARG A 152 22.35 -0.74 29.09
CA ARG A 152 21.25 -1.07 30.01
C ARG A 152 20.19 -1.99 29.40
N LEU A 153 20.30 -2.31 28.11
CA LEU A 153 19.41 -3.25 27.43
C LEU A 153 19.77 -4.69 27.80
N ASN A 154 18.79 -5.57 27.70
CA ASN A 154 18.99 -7.01 27.87
C ASN A 154 19.31 -7.70 26.53
N ALA A 155 18.81 -7.14 25.42
CA ALA A 155 19.18 -7.54 24.06
C ALA A 155 18.95 -6.38 23.09
N PHE A 156 19.64 -6.43 21.96
CA PHE A 156 19.45 -5.55 20.84
C PHE A 156 19.16 -6.36 19.57
N VAL A 157 18.08 -6.02 18.89
CA VAL A 157 17.55 -6.74 17.74
C VAL A 157 17.62 -5.86 16.50
N THR A 158 18.32 -6.34 15.48
CA THR A 158 18.28 -5.77 14.14
C THR A 158 17.37 -6.62 13.26
N VAL A 159 16.90 -6.05 12.14
CA VAL A 159 16.00 -6.73 11.21
C VAL A 159 16.72 -7.46 10.08
N SER A 160 18.06 -7.35 10.02
CA SER A 160 18.93 -8.05 9.07
C SER A 160 20.23 -8.46 9.78
N GLU A 161 20.75 -9.64 9.45
CA GLU A 161 21.98 -10.14 10.06
C GLU A 161 23.21 -9.32 9.63
N ALA A 162 23.20 -8.77 8.42
CA ALA A 162 24.27 -7.89 7.98
C ALA A 162 24.37 -6.62 8.86
N ASP A 163 23.25 -6.04 9.30
CA ASP A 163 23.28 -4.89 10.22
C ASP A 163 23.63 -5.33 11.65
N ALA A 164 23.20 -6.53 12.08
CA ALA A 164 23.67 -7.13 13.34
C ALA A 164 25.20 -7.23 13.39
N ALA A 165 25.81 -7.69 12.29
CA ALA A 165 27.26 -7.78 12.15
C ALA A 165 27.94 -6.41 12.24
N ASN A 166 27.39 -5.39 11.56
CA ASN A 166 27.88 -4.00 11.65
C ASN A 166 27.84 -3.49 13.10
N TYR A 167 26.76 -3.75 13.83
CA TYR A 167 26.66 -3.38 15.25
C TYR A 167 27.69 -4.09 16.13
N ARG A 168 27.95 -5.39 15.89
CA ARG A 168 28.96 -6.14 16.64
C ARG A 168 30.38 -5.65 16.35
N SER A 169 30.66 -5.25 15.11
CA SER A 169 31.97 -4.74 14.68
C SER A 169 32.21 -3.29 15.09
N ASP A 170 31.30 -2.40 14.71
CA ASP A 170 31.55 -0.96 14.66
C ASP A 170 30.98 -0.22 15.88
N MET A 171 30.05 -0.86 16.60
CA MET A 171 29.45 -0.31 17.82
C MET A 171 29.30 -1.35 18.94
N PRO A 172 30.39 -2.04 19.34
CA PRO A 172 30.32 -3.09 20.35
C PRO A 172 29.93 -2.52 21.72
N VAL A 173 28.93 -3.16 22.34
CA VAL A 173 28.51 -2.92 23.72
C VAL A 173 28.80 -4.18 24.54
N PRO A 174 29.75 -4.15 25.49
CA PRO A 174 30.13 -5.33 26.26
C PRO A 174 28.95 -6.00 26.96
N GLY A 175 28.80 -7.31 26.74
CA GLY A 175 27.77 -8.13 27.38
C GLY A 175 26.34 -7.93 26.85
N LEU A 176 26.13 -7.11 25.81
CA LEU A 176 24.84 -6.95 25.16
C LEU A 176 24.70 -7.97 24.00
N PRO A 177 23.77 -8.93 24.09
CA PRO A 177 23.44 -9.78 22.94
C PRO A 177 22.89 -8.95 21.80
N ILE A 178 23.54 -9.01 20.63
CA ILE A 178 23.07 -8.42 19.37
C ILE A 178 22.62 -9.56 18.46
N VAL A 179 21.32 -9.63 18.18
CA VAL A 179 20.69 -10.70 17.39
C VAL A 179 19.96 -10.13 16.20
N SER A 180 19.83 -10.93 15.13
CA SER A 180 18.97 -10.61 14.00
C SER A 180 17.65 -11.37 14.12
N ILE A 181 16.53 -10.63 14.07
CA ILE A 181 15.20 -11.20 13.89
C ILE A 181 14.49 -10.39 12.79
N PRO A 182 14.19 -11.00 11.64
CA PRO A 182 13.64 -10.30 10.49
C PRO A 182 12.22 -9.81 10.76
N ASN A 183 11.79 -8.84 9.97
CA ASN A 183 10.41 -8.40 9.98
C ASN A 183 9.46 -9.49 9.44
N SER A 184 8.21 -9.44 9.89
CA SER A 184 7.19 -10.42 9.49
C SER A 184 6.16 -9.85 8.53
N VAL A 185 5.70 -10.66 7.58
CA VAL A 185 4.64 -10.34 6.63
C VAL A 185 3.56 -11.43 6.67
N PRO A 186 2.29 -11.09 6.98
CA PRO A 186 1.21 -12.08 7.05
C PRO A 186 0.94 -12.74 5.70
N ALA A 187 0.16 -13.83 5.72
CA ALA A 187 -0.34 -14.42 4.49
C ALA A 187 -1.30 -13.41 3.80
N PRO A 188 -1.22 -13.25 2.48
CA PRO A 188 -2.13 -12.36 1.77
C PRO A 188 -3.54 -12.96 1.81
N SER A 189 -4.54 -12.08 1.89
CA SER A 189 -5.95 -12.47 1.85
C SER A 189 -6.50 -12.67 0.43
N VAL A 190 -5.60 -12.67 -0.57
CA VAL A 190 -5.88 -12.82 -2.00
C VAL A 190 -5.23 -14.07 -2.58
N SER A 191 -5.85 -14.63 -3.60
CA SER A 191 -5.26 -15.71 -4.40
C SER A 191 -3.95 -15.24 -5.06
N PRO A 192 -2.97 -16.13 -5.24
CA PRO A 192 -1.68 -15.79 -5.86
C PRO A 192 -1.81 -15.08 -7.21
N ALA A 193 -0.76 -14.35 -7.58
CA ALA A 193 -0.65 -13.64 -8.85
C ALA A 193 -0.74 -14.58 -10.06
N ASP A 194 -1.26 -14.05 -11.16
CA ASP A 194 -1.23 -14.74 -12.46
C ASP A 194 0.14 -14.49 -13.12
N PRO A 195 0.94 -15.53 -13.40
CA PRO A 195 2.23 -15.37 -14.06
C PRO A 195 2.13 -14.82 -15.49
N ALA A 196 0.98 -14.88 -16.15
CA ALA A 196 0.77 -14.35 -17.50
C ALA A 196 0.53 -12.82 -17.53
N ALA A 197 0.28 -12.19 -16.36
CA ALA A 197 0.03 -10.75 -16.29
C ALA A 197 1.22 -9.94 -16.84
N LYS A 198 0.97 -8.96 -17.71
CA LYS A 198 2.02 -8.14 -18.34
C LYS A 198 2.26 -6.82 -17.61
N THR A 199 2.36 -6.89 -16.30
CA THR A 199 2.57 -5.72 -15.44
C THR A 199 3.71 -5.97 -14.46
N ILE A 200 4.64 -5.01 -14.42
CA ILE A 200 5.63 -4.88 -13.36
C ILE A 200 5.04 -3.98 -12.28
N VAL A 201 5.10 -4.41 -11.02
CA VAL A 201 4.64 -3.64 -9.87
C VAL A 201 5.84 -3.20 -9.03
N ALA A 202 5.84 -1.94 -8.60
CA ALA A 202 6.78 -1.43 -7.61
C ALA A 202 6.00 -0.70 -6.52
N ALA A 203 6.42 -0.80 -5.27
CA ALA A 203 5.73 -0.15 -4.16
C ALA A 203 6.69 0.44 -3.13
N GLY A 204 6.35 1.62 -2.60
CA GLY A 204 7.12 2.29 -1.55
C GLY A 204 7.11 3.81 -1.69
N ARG A 205 7.64 4.51 -0.67
CA ARG A 205 7.73 5.98 -0.69
C ARG A 205 8.49 6.49 -1.91
N LEU A 206 7.97 7.51 -2.60
CA LEU A 206 8.65 8.17 -3.72
C LEU A 206 9.77 9.10 -3.18
N ALA A 207 10.85 8.48 -2.72
CA ALA A 207 12.04 9.12 -2.15
C ALA A 207 13.27 8.75 -2.97
N VAL A 208 14.31 9.60 -2.93
CA VAL A 208 15.55 9.40 -3.70
C VAL A 208 16.15 8.01 -3.47
N ILE A 209 16.19 7.55 -2.22
CA ILE A 209 16.77 6.24 -1.86
C ILE A 209 16.09 5.04 -2.53
N LYS A 210 14.84 5.16 -3.01
CA LYS A 210 14.12 4.06 -3.70
C LYS A 210 14.49 3.92 -5.18
N ARG A 211 15.14 4.94 -5.74
CA ARG A 211 15.67 4.96 -7.12
C ARG A 211 14.69 4.55 -8.21
N TYR A 212 13.43 4.99 -8.09
CA TYR A 212 12.45 4.80 -9.16
C TYR A 212 12.84 5.52 -10.46
N ASP A 213 13.75 6.50 -10.42
CA ASP A 213 14.40 7.08 -11.61
C ASP A 213 15.11 6.01 -12.44
N LEU A 214 15.87 5.13 -11.80
CA LEU A 214 16.56 4.02 -12.48
C LEU A 214 15.58 2.97 -12.98
N LEU A 215 14.53 2.67 -12.21
CA LEU A 215 13.49 1.74 -12.63
C LEU A 215 12.77 2.23 -13.90
N VAL A 216 12.43 3.52 -13.96
CA VAL A 216 11.79 4.11 -15.15
C VAL A 216 12.72 4.08 -16.36
N GLN A 217 14.01 4.38 -16.18
CA GLN A 217 15.01 4.29 -17.26
C GLN A 217 15.21 2.84 -17.74
N ALA A 218 15.24 1.88 -16.81
CA ALA A 218 15.34 0.46 -17.15
C ALA A 218 14.09 -0.02 -17.89
N PHE A 219 12.91 0.44 -17.45
CA PHE A 219 11.65 0.13 -18.11
C PHE A 219 11.56 0.72 -19.51
N ALA A 220 12.22 1.85 -19.82
CA ALA A 220 12.31 2.35 -21.19
C ALA A 220 12.91 1.30 -22.16
N LYS A 221 13.93 0.57 -21.70
CA LYS A 221 14.57 -0.52 -22.46
C LYS A 221 13.65 -1.74 -22.58
N VAL A 222 12.86 -2.02 -21.55
CA VAL A 222 11.82 -3.07 -21.58
C VAL A 222 10.74 -2.71 -22.59
N ALA A 223 10.16 -1.52 -22.49
CA ALA A 223 9.07 -1.05 -23.35
C ALA A 223 9.46 -1.02 -24.83
N ALA A 224 10.72 -0.74 -25.16
CA ALA A 224 11.22 -0.79 -26.52
C ALA A 224 11.19 -2.21 -27.13
N LYS A 225 11.31 -3.26 -26.31
CA LYS A 225 11.24 -4.68 -26.74
C LYS A 225 9.86 -5.30 -26.56
N HIS A 226 9.15 -4.90 -25.51
CA HIS A 226 7.85 -5.42 -25.09
C HIS A 226 6.89 -4.26 -24.82
N PRO A 227 6.34 -3.63 -25.88
CA PRO A 227 5.47 -2.45 -25.74
C PRO A 227 4.13 -2.76 -25.05
N ASP A 228 3.77 -4.04 -24.96
CA ASP A 228 2.57 -4.54 -24.28
C ASP A 228 2.71 -4.64 -22.75
N TRP A 229 3.92 -4.48 -22.21
CA TRP A 229 4.14 -4.46 -20.77
C TRP A 229 3.92 -3.06 -20.17
N ARG A 230 3.50 -3.04 -18.91
CA ARG A 230 3.24 -1.82 -18.13
C ARG A 230 4.01 -1.82 -16.81
N LEU A 231 4.32 -0.63 -16.31
CA LEU A 231 4.91 -0.41 -14.99
C LEU A 231 3.96 0.39 -14.11
N ARG A 232 3.55 -0.19 -12.97
CA ARG A 232 2.73 0.48 -11.96
C ARG A 232 3.54 0.72 -10.69
N ILE A 233 3.69 1.99 -10.32
CA ILE A 233 4.41 2.42 -9.12
C ILE A 233 3.42 2.92 -8.08
N TYR A 234 3.31 2.20 -6.97
CA TYR A 234 2.44 2.52 -5.83
C TYR A 234 3.23 3.23 -4.73
N GLY A 235 2.72 4.36 -4.29
CA GLY A 235 3.35 5.19 -3.28
C GLY A 235 3.18 6.67 -3.54
N ASP A 236 3.65 7.46 -2.58
CA ASP A 236 3.69 8.91 -2.69
C ASP A 236 4.98 9.46 -2.05
N GLY A 237 5.32 10.70 -2.36
CA GLY A 237 6.51 11.38 -1.86
C GLY A 237 7.05 12.45 -2.78
N GLY A 238 8.08 13.17 -2.30
CA GLY A 238 8.62 14.36 -2.98
C GLY A 238 9.22 14.11 -4.37
N GLN A 239 9.52 12.86 -4.76
CA GLN A 239 9.99 12.55 -6.11
C GLN A 239 8.89 12.47 -7.16
N ARG A 240 7.59 12.53 -6.79
CA ARG A 240 6.47 12.37 -7.74
C ARG A 240 6.58 13.28 -8.98
N GLY A 241 6.92 14.56 -8.77
CA GLY A 241 7.09 15.52 -9.87
C GLY A 241 8.24 15.17 -10.80
N LYS A 242 9.42 14.88 -10.25
CA LYS A 242 10.61 14.49 -11.02
C LYS A 242 10.40 13.20 -11.81
N LEU A 243 9.75 12.21 -11.20
CA LEU A 243 9.39 10.96 -11.88
C LEU A 243 8.40 11.21 -13.03
N ARG A 244 7.41 12.09 -12.84
CA ARG A 244 6.47 12.44 -13.91
C ARG A 244 7.18 13.11 -15.09
N SER A 245 8.12 14.03 -14.84
CA SER A 245 8.94 14.62 -15.90
C SER A 245 9.74 13.55 -16.64
N LEU A 246 10.47 12.69 -15.92
CA LEU A 246 11.26 11.61 -16.53
C LEU A 246 10.41 10.66 -17.38
N ILE A 247 9.22 10.27 -16.91
CA ILE A 247 8.27 9.43 -17.66
C ILE A 247 7.87 10.12 -18.98
N ASN A 248 7.63 11.43 -18.95
CA ASN A 248 7.27 12.20 -20.13
C ASN A 248 8.46 12.33 -21.10
N ASP A 249 9.64 12.66 -20.58
CA ASP A 249 10.86 12.85 -21.37
C ASP A 249 11.29 11.56 -22.10
N LEU A 250 10.97 10.39 -21.52
CA LEU A 250 11.20 9.08 -22.12
C LEU A 250 10.04 8.58 -22.99
N GLY A 251 8.95 9.33 -23.13
CA GLY A 251 7.78 8.92 -23.92
C GLY A 251 6.96 7.78 -23.32
N LEU A 252 7.08 7.51 -22.01
CA LEU A 252 6.49 6.35 -21.33
C LEU A 252 5.15 6.65 -20.64
N TYR A 253 4.52 7.79 -20.94
CA TYR A 253 3.35 8.30 -20.21
C TYR A 253 2.10 7.41 -20.29
N ASP A 254 2.00 6.56 -21.32
CA ASP A 254 0.91 5.58 -21.48
C ASP A 254 1.25 4.17 -20.94
N GLN A 255 2.50 3.92 -20.51
CA GLN A 255 2.96 2.62 -20.01
C GLN A 255 3.43 2.64 -18.55
N VAL A 256 3.89 3.79 -18.04
CA VAL A 256 4.35 3.96 -16.65
C VAL A 256 3.36 4.82 -15.87
N HIS A 257 2.81 4.26 -14.79
CA HIS A 257 1.76 4.90 -14.02
C HIS A 257 2.14 5.07 -12.54
N LEU A 258 2.07 6.31 -12.06
CA LEU A 258 2.24 6.66 -10.64
C LEU A 258 0.88 6.58 -9.93
N MET A 259 0.57 5.40 -9.38
CA MET A 259 -0.75 4.98 -8.89
C MET A 259 -1.19 5.68 -7.59
N GLY A 260 -0.26 6.29 -6.86
CA GLY A 260 -0.53 6.87 -5.54
C GLY A 260 -0.51 5.80 -4.43
N LEU A 261 -0.99 6.17 -3.25
CA LEU A 261 -1.02 5.27 -2.09
C LEU A 261 -2.06 4.15 -2.27
N ALA A 262 -1.70 2.93 -1.90
CA ALA A 262 -2.61 1.78 -1.84
C ALA A 262 -2.45 1.02 -0.52
N SER A 263 -3.58 0.65 0.09
CA SER A 263 -3.64 -0.21 1.28
C SER A 263 -5.00 -0.92 1.32
N PRO A 264 -5.04 -2.25 1.50
CA PRO A 264 -3.89 -3.17 1.53
C PRO A 264 -3.16 -3.25 0.18
N ILE A 265 -1.85 -3.48 0.20
CA ILE A 265 -1.01 -3.50 -1.02
C ILE A 265 -1.05 -4.87 -1.72
N GLU A 266 -1.42 -5.95 -1.02
CA GLU A 266 -1.50 -7.30 -1.58
C GLU A 266 -2.43 -7.40 -2.80
N ALA A 267 -3.52 -6.62 -2.82
CA ALA A 267 -4.44 -6.52 -3.96
C ALA A 267 -3.80 -5.90 -5.21
N GLU A 268 -2.72 -5.14 -5.03
CA GLU A 268 -1.99 -4.48 -6.12
C GLU A 268 -0.78 -5.31 -6.56
N TRP A 269 -0.13 -6.03 -5.64
CA TRP A 269 0.94 -6.97 -6.00
C TRP A 269 0.46 -8.03 -6.97
N VAL A 270 -0.70 -8.64 -6.70
CA VAL A 270 -1.24 -9.73 -7.52
C VAL A 270 -1.61 -9.32 -8.96
N LYS A 271 -1.72 -8.01 -9.23
CA LYS A 271 -1.95 -7.46 -10.57
C LYS A 271 -0.72 -7.54 -11.48
N GLY A 272 0.46 -7.75 -10.90
CA GLY A 272 1.70 -7.95 -11.64
C GLY A 272 2.16 -9.39 -11.63
N SER A 273 3.06 -9.71 -12.55
CA SER A 273 3.81 -10.98 -12.59
C SER A 273 5.28 -10.80 -12.25
N ILE A 274 5.74 -9.56 -12.07
CA ILE A 274 7.10 -9.21 -11.62
C ILE A 274 7.00 -8.04 -10.65
N ALA A 275 7.76 -8.11 -9.55
CA ALA A 275 7.95 -6.99 -8.64
C ALA A 275 9.35 -6.39 -8.81
N ALA A 276 9.46 -5.05 -8.76
CA ALA A 276 10.74 -4.35 -8.87
C ALA A 276 11.06 -3.57 -7.59
N VAL A 277 12.26 -3.78 -7.04
CA VAL A 277 12.78 -3.07 -5.86
C VAL A 277 14.17 -2.54 -6.17
N THR A 278 14.29 -1.24 -6.47
CA THR A 278 15.52 -0.64 -7.02
C THR A 278 16.32 0.18 -6.01
N SER A 279 16.04 0.06 -4.71
CA SER A 279 16.60 0.92 -3.68
C SER A 279 18.14 0.91 -3.60
N ASP A 280 18.74 2.05 -3.27
CA ASP A 280 20.17 2.14 -2.91
C ASP A 280 20.45 1.54 -1.53
N SER A 281 19.44 1.53 -0.64
CA SER A 281 19.54 0.98 0.71
C SER A 281 18.18 0.52 1.23
N GLU A 282 18.17 -0.61 1.93
CA GLU A 282 17.07 -1.12 2.74
C GLU A 282 17.57 -1.43 4.15
N SER A 283 16.67 -1.46 5.13
CA SER A 283 16.96 -2.10 6.43
C SER A 283 16.62 -3.58 6.42
N PHE A 284 15.58 -3.96 5.65
CA PHE A 284 15.15 -5.34 5.47
C PHE A 284 14.60 -5.55 4.04
N GLY A 285 13.51 -4.87 3.66
CA GLY A 285 12.85 -5.06 2.37
C GLY A 285 11.47 -5.71 2.48
N MET A 286 10.58 -5.11 3.30
CA MET A 286 9.20 -5.61 3.48
C MET A 286 8.45 -5.83 2.16
N THR A 287 8.63 -4.93 1.19
CA THR A 287 7.96 -5.01 -0.13
C THR A 287 8.41 -6.21 -0.94
N ILE A 288 9.65 -6.68 -0.75
CA ILE A 288 10.15 -7.92 -1.36
C ILE A 288 9.33 -9.09 -0.82
N VAL A 289 9.24 -9.23 0.51
CA VAL A 289 8.48 -10.32 1.14
C VAL A 289 7.00 -10.23 0.80
N GLU A 290 6.39 -9.04 0.81
CA GLU A 290 4.98 -8.83 0.43
C GLU A 290 4.69 -9.32 -1.00
N ALA A 291 5.56 -9.00 -1.97
CA ALA A 291 5.44 -9.47 -3.34
C ALA A 291 5.61 -11.00 -3.44
N MET A 292 6.66 -11.54 -2.80
CA MET A 292 6.92 -12.98 -2.78
C MET A 292 5.74 -13.76 -2.18
N ARG A 293 5.14 -13.27 -1.09
CA ARG A 293 3.95 -13.88 -0.46
C ARG A 293 2.74 -13.93 -1.40
N CYS A 294 2.64 -12.98 -2.33
CA CYS A 294 1.63 -12.95 -3.38
C CYS A 294 1.95 -13.87 -4.57
N GLY A 295 3.08 -14.58 -4.57
CA GLY A 295 3.53 -15.40 -5.70
C GLY A 295 4.18 -14.60 -6.83
N VAL A 296 4.62 -13.37 -6.55
CA VAL A 296 5.27 -12.51 -7.53
C VAL A 296 6.80 -12.60 -7.36
N PRO A 297 7.55 -13.08 -8.35
CA PRO A 297 9.02 -13.05 -8.29
C PRO A 297 9.54 -11.61 -8.30
N VAL A 298 10.64 -11.36 -7.60
CA VAL A 298 11.17 -10.01 -7.38
C VAL A 298 12.50 -9.83 -8.11
N VAL A 299 12.63 -8.75 -8.89
CA VAL A 299 13.91 -8.21 -9.34
C VAL A 299 14.30 -7.10 -8.37
N SER A 300 15.33 -7.35 -7.56
CA SER A 300 15.78 -6.41 -6.53
C SER A 300 17.24 -6.02 -6.75
N THR A 301 17.58 -4.75 -6.53
CA THR A 301 18.98 -4.37 -6.35
C THR A 301 19.56 -5.09 -5.13
N ASP A 302 20.79 -5.55 -5.27
CA ASP A 302 21.56 -6.17 -4.18
C ASP A 302 22.23 -5.09 -3.32
N CYS A 303 21.42 -4.24 -2.68
CA CYS A 303 21.97 -3.27 -1.74
C CYS A 303 22.53 -3.99 -0.49
N PRO A 304 23.47 -3.39 0.25
CA PRO A 304 24.29 -4.12 1.23
C PRO A 304 23.52 -4.84 2.35
N LEU A 305 22.29 -4.40 2.66
CA LEU A 305 21.48 -4.88 3.78
C LEU A 305 20.07 -5.22 3.27
N GLY A 306 19.57 -6.42 3.60
CA GLY A 306 18.17 -6.80 3.38
C GLY A 306 17.93 -7.76 2.20
N PRO A 307 17.96 -7.32 0.93
CA PRO A 307 17.54 -8.12 -0.22
C PRO A 307 18.18 -9.50 -0.32
N ARG A 308 19.50 -9.60 -0.13
CA ARG A 308 20.25 -10.87 -0.19
C ARG A 308 19.88 -11.87 0.90
N GLU A 309 19.34 -11.41 2.03
CA GLU A 309 18.86 -12.28 3.11
C GLU A 309 17.43 -12.80 2.83
N ILE A 310 16.71 -12.13 1.92
CA ILE A 310 15.34 -12.45 1.53
C ILE A 310 15.30 -13.29 0.24
N ILE A 311 16.10 -12.92 -0.76
CA ILE A 311 16.08 -13.52 -2.10
C ILE A 311 17.24 -14.53 -2.24
N ARG A 312 16.89 -15.74 -2.65
CA ARG A 312 17.82 -16.73 -3.21
C ARG A 312 17.90 -16.49 -4.72
N ASP A 313 18.97 -15.81 -5.13
CA ASP A 313 19.17 -15.38 -6.51
C ASP A 313 19.04 -16.53 -7.52
N GLY A 314 18.19 -16.33 -8.53
CA GLY A 314 17.89 -17.32 -9.56
C GLY A 314 16.87 -18.39 -9.18
N GLU A 315 16.48 -18.51 -7.90
CA GLU A 315 15.50 -19.49 -7.40
C GLU A 315 14.14 -18.84 -7.14
N ASP A 316 14.11 -17.78 -6.33
CA ASP A 316 12.88 -17.14 -5.84
C ASP A 316 12.82 -15.62 -6.08
N GLY A 317 13.81 -15.11 -6.81
CA GLY A 317 13.95 -13.73 -7.28
C GLY A 317 15.28 -13.56 -8.01
N LEU A 318 15.55 -12.35 -8.48
CA LEU A 318 16.80 -11.96 -9.13
C LEU A 318 17.44 -10.79 -8.39
N LEU A 319 18.72 -10.91 -8.09
CA LEU A 319 19.54 -9.84 -7.54
C LEU A 319 20.33 -9.14 -8.66
N VAL A 320 20.14 -7.82 -8.79
CA VAL A 320 20.79 -6.99 -9.81
C VAL A 320 21.73 -5.97 -9.19
N ARG A 321 22.66 -5.41 -9.97
CA ARG A 321 23.66 -4.46 -9.46
C ARG A 321 23.01 -3.12 -9.04
N PRO A 322 23.24 -2.62 -7.81
CA PRO A 322 22.76 -1.31 -7.40
C PRO A 322 23.30 -0.19 -8.30
N GLY A 323 22.45 0.81 -8.60
CA GLY A 323 22.86 1.96 -9.40
C GLY A 323 22.98 1.71 -10.91
N ASP A 324 22.69 0.49 -11.39
CA ASP A 324 22.91 0.09 -12.78
C ASP A 324 21.58 -0.15 -13.52
N VAL A 325 21.26 0.74 -14.47
CA VAL A 325 20.04 0.69 -15.29
C VAL A 325 20.02 -0.54 -16.20
N ASP A 326 21.16 -0.91 -16.79
CA ASP A 326 21.26 -2.08 -17.68
C ASP A 326 21.03 -3.35 -16.89
N SER A 327 21.63 -3.48 -15.71
CA SER A 327 21.45 -4.65 -14.85
C SER A 327 19.99 -4.82 -14.40
N ILE A 328 19.29 -3.71 -14.07
CA ILE A 328 17.86 -3.75 -13.75
C ILE A 328 17.05 -4.19 -14.98
N ALA A 329 17.31 -3.61 -16.15
CA ALA A 329 16.59 -3.95 -17.38
C ALA A 329 16.80 -5.41 -17.79
N GLU A 330 18.03 -5.93 -17.70
CA GLU A 330 18.35 -7.33 -17.97
C GLU A 330 17.62 -8.29 -17.02
N GLY A 331 17.56 -7.97 -15.73
CA GLY A 331 16.82 -8.77 -14.74
C GLY A 331 15.32 -8.80 -15.04
N LEU A 332 14.73 -7.66 -15.42
CA LEU A 332 13.33 -7.59 -15.82
C LEU A 332 13.07 -8.38 -17.11
N LEU A 333 13.88 -8.16 -18.15
CA LEU A 333 13.76 -8.85 -19.44
C LEU A 333 13.87 -10.37 -19.30
N ARG A 334 14.81 -10.86 -18.46
CA ARG A 334 14.95 -12.29 -18.20
C ARG A 334 13.66 -12.96 -17.71
N LEU A 335 12.88 -12.27 -16.86
CA LEU A 335 11.60 -12.79 -16.40
C LEU A 335 10.47 -12.53 -17.39
N ILE A 336 10.54 -11.46 -18.19
CA ILE A 336 9.55 -11.16 -19.23
C ILE A 336 9.61 -12.19 -20.36
N ASP A 337 10.81 -12.52 -20.81
CA ASP A 337 11.10 -13.39 -21.96
C ASP A 337 10.83 -14.87 -21.68
N ASP A 338 10.77 -15.28 -20.41
CA ASP A 338 10.51 -16.67 -19.99
C ASP A 338 9.39 -16.75 -18.95
N GLU A 339 8.16 -16.89 -19.43
CA GLU A 339 6.97 -17.06 -18.59
C GLU A 339 7.02 -18.31 -17.70
N GLY A 340 7.62 -19.41 -18.21
CA GLY A 340 7.75 -20.65 -17.44
C GLY A 340 8.68 -20.48 -16.24
N ALA A 341 9.84 -19.86 -16.46
CA ALA A 341 10.76 -19.50 -15.39
C ALA A 341 10.14 -18.49 -14.41
N ARG A 342 9.43 -17.47 -14.92
CA ARG A 342 8.70 -16.50 -14.09
C ARG A 342 7.67 -17.18 -13.19
N ALA A 343 6.87 -18.11 -13.72
CA ALA A 343 5.89 -18.87 -12.95
C ALA A 343 6.54 -19.76 -11.88
N ALA A 344 7.59 -20.50 -12.24
CA ALA A 344 8.33 -21.36 -11.32
C ALA A 344 8.97 -20.56 -10.18
N MET A 345 9.59 -19.42 -10.50
CA MET A 345 10.21 -18.51 -9.54
C MET A 345 9.16 -17.86 -8.63
N GLY A 346 7.99 -17.45 -9.14
CA GLY A 346 6.89 -16.94 -8.33
C GLY A 346 6.35 -17.98 -7.34
N ALA A 347 6.24 -19.24 -7.75
CA ALA A 347 5.85 -20.32 -6.86
C ALA A 347 6.91 -20.60 -5.78
N ALA A 348 8.20 -20.55 -6.13
CA ALA A 348 9.30 -20.66 -5.17
C ALA A 348 9.32 -19.48 -4.18
N ALA A 349 9.13 -18.25 -4.66
CA ALA A 349 8.99 -17.04 -3.87
C ALA A 349 7.92 -17.18 -2.80
N ARG A 350 6.72 -17.64 -3.17
CA ARG A 350 5.63 -17.84 -2.23
C ARG A 350 5.97 -18.83 -1.12
N ARG A 351 6.53 -19.99 -1.47
CA ARG A 351 6.94 -21.01 -0.50
C ARG A 351 8.05 -20.50 0.42
N ASN A 352 9.11 -19.94 -0.16
CA ASN A 352 10.27 -19.50 0.60
C ASN A 352 9.97 -18.30 1.51
N ALA A 353 8.97 -17.48 1.17
CA ALA A 353 8.54 -16.35 2.00
C ALA A 353 7.77 -16.78 3.27
N GLU A 354 7.34 -18.04 3.40
CA GLU A 354 6.67 -18.56 4.62
C GLU A 354 7.54 -18.44 5.88
N ARG A 355 8.87 -18.41 5.74
CA ARG A 355 9.79 -18.20 6.87
C ARG A 355 9.65 -16.82 7.54
N PHE A 356 8.98 -15.87 6.88
CA PHE A 356 8.70 -14.53 7.39
C PHE A 356 7.27 -14.41 7.94
N ASP A 357 6.57 -15.53 8.13
CA ASP A 357 5.24 -15.52 8.72
C ASP A 357 5.27 -14.96 10.17
N PRO A 358 4.33 -14.08 10.56
CA PRO A 358 4.29 -13.50 11.90
C PRO A 358 4.31 -14.53 13.03
N ALA A 359 3.68 -15.69 12.86
CA ALA A 359 3.68 -16.74 13.88
C ALA A 359 5.10 -17.30 14.10
N ALA A 360 5.84 -17.54 13.02
CA ALA A 360 7.22 -18.04 13.08
C ALA A 360 8.16 -16.99 13.71
N ILE A 361 7.98 -15.70 13.37
CA ILE A 361 8.79 -14.62 13.95
C ILE A 361 8.47 -14.41 15.44
N ALA A 362 7.21 -14.53 15.84
CA ALA A 362 6.81 -14.44 17.25
C ALA A 362 7.49 -15.53 18.11
N VAL A 363 7.61 -16.77 17.59
CA VAL A 363 8.32 -17.86 18.28
C VAL A 363 9.78 -17.49 18.55
N ARG A 364 10.48 -16.89 17.59
CA ARG A 364 11.88 -16.44 17.78
C ARG A 364 12.00 -15.37 18.87
N TYR A 365 11.02 -14.47 18.97
CA TYR A 365 10.98 -13.49 20.06
C TYR A 365 10.70 -14.15 21.42
N GLU A 366 9.78 -15.11 21.48
CA GLU A 366 9.48 -15.86 22.71
C GLU A 366 10.70 -16.68 23.19
N GLU A 367 11.48 -17.25 22.27
CA GLU A 367 12.76 -17.90 22.56
C GLU A 367 13.76 -16.92 23.16
N LEU A 368 13.95 -15.75 22.53
CA LEU A 368 14.79 -14.68 23.06
C LEU A 368 14.35 -14.26 24.47
N PHE A 369 13.04 -14.10 24.72
CA PHE A 369 12.54 -13.74 26.05
C PHE A 369 12.86 -14.82 27.09
N ARG A 370 12.73 -16.11 26.72
CA ARG A 370 13.03 -17.26 27.58
C ARG A 370 14.50 -17.32 27.94
N GLU A 371 15.39 -17.15 26.97
CA GLU A 371 16.86 -17.15 27.16
C GLU A 371 17.29 -16.02 28.10
N LEU A 372 16.79 -14.81 27.87
CA LEU A 372 17.08 -13.65 28.71
C LEU A 372 16.50 -13.82 30.13
N GLY A 373 15.31 -14.42 30.26
CA GLY A 373 14.70 -14.73 31.54
C GLY A 373 15.48 -15.77 32.35
N ALA A 374 15.93 -16.85 31.71
CA ALA A 374 16.71 -17.91 32.34
C ALA A 374 18.09 -17.41 32.79
N GLY A 375 18.77 -16.61 31.97
CA GLY A 375 20.06 -16.00 32.32
C GLY A 375 19.99 -15.10 33.56
N ARG A 376 18.85 -14.43 33.78
CA ARG A 376 18.60 -13.64 35.00
C ARG A 376 18.40 -14.50 36.23
N SER A 377 17.66 -15.60 36.10
CA SER A 377 17.48 -16.57 37.20
C SER A 377 18.81 -17.22 37.58
N ALA A 378 19.64 -17.62 36.61
CA ALA A 378 20.97 -18.17 36.85
C ALA A 378 21.93 -17.15 37.49
N ALA A 379 21.95 -15.89 37.03
CA ALA A 379 22.76 -14.84 37.63
C ALA A 379 22.26 -14.43 39.04
N ALA A 380 20.95 -14.48 39.28
CA ALA A 380 20.37 -14.28 40.60
C ALA A 380 20.68 -15.46 41.54
N LEU A 381 20.67 -16.70 41.05
CA LEU A 381 21.08 -17.93 41.74
C LEU A 381 22.60 -17.95 42.02
N ALA A 382 23.43 -17.45 41.12
CA ALA A 382 24.87 -17.30 41.31
C ALA A 382 25.22 -16.20 42.34
N ARG A 383 24.48 -15.07 42.32
CA ARG A 383 24.61 -14.02 43.33
C ARG A 383 24.10 -14.48 44.69
N THR A 384 22.98 -15.20 44.73
CA THR A 384 22.50 -15.81 45.97
C THR A 384 23.46 -16.89 46.45
N THR A 385 23.97 -17.82 45.64
CA THR A 385 24.99 -18.79 46.11
C THR A 385 26.27 -18.11 46.63
N SER A 386 26.70 -16.97 46.06
CA SER A 386 27.82 -16.17 46.60
C SER A 386 27.52 -15.47 47.94
N LEU A 387 26.26 -15.14 48.20
CA LEU A 387 25.76 -14.55 49.46
C LEU A 387 25.40 -15.63 50.49
N TRP A 388 24.89 -16.78 50.05
CA TRP A 388 24.47 -17.93 50.85
C TRP A 388 25.68 -18.76 51.31
N GLY A 389 26.79 -18.76 50.57
CA GLY A 389 28.10 -19.21 51.07
C GLY A 389 28.65 -18.37 52.22
N ARG A 390 28.07 -17.20 52.48
CA ARG A 390 28.45 -16.28 53.57
C ARG A 390 27.39 -16.14 54.67
N LEU A 391 26.22 -16.77 54.55
CA LEU A 391 25.08 -16.59 55.47
C LEU A 391 24.35 -17.88 55.90
N LEU A 392 24.82 -19.07 55.53
CA LEU A 392 24.32 -20.35 56.09
C LEU A 392 25.19 -20.86 57.25
N ARG A 393 25.24 -20.10 58.34
CA ARG A 393 24.99 -20.64 59.67
C ARG A 393 23.58 -20.20 60.04
N THR A 394 22.78 -21.15 60.51
CA THR A 394 21.44 -21.02 61.10
C THR A 394 20.24 -21.17 60.17
N ARG A 395 19.76 -22.43 60.20
CA ARG A 395 18.37 -22.90 60.33
C ARG A 395 17.46 -22.94 59.11
N ALA A 396 17.02 -24.18 58.89
CA ALA A 396 16.02 -24.69 57.97
C ALA A 396 14.57 -24.52 58.49
N GLY A 397 13.61 -24.60 57.56
CA GLY A 397 12.21 -24.92 57.86
C GLY A 397 11.22 -24.63 56.70
N ARG A 398 10.82 -25.70 55.98
CA ARG A 398 9.49 -26.10 55.41
C ARG A 398 8.36 -25.04 55.29
N ALA A 399 7.39 -25.06 54.36
CA ALA A 399 6.91 -26.00 53.33
C ALA A 399 5.90 -25.29 52.37
N ALA A 400 5.45 -26.01 51.33
CA ALA A 400 4.45 -25.69 50.29
C ALA A 400 2.99 -25.53 50.84
N GLU A 401 1.89 -25.21 50.12
CA GLU A 401 1.45 -25.41 48.72
C GLU A 401 0.04 -24.76 48.51
N THR A 402 -0.32 -24.37 47.27
CA THR A 402 -1.70 -24.19 46.69
C THR A 402 -2.68 -23.13 47.28
N GLN A 403 -3.61 -22.46 46.58
CA GLN A 403 -4.45 -22.84 45.43
C GLN A 403 -5.17 -21.62 44.78
N ALA A 404 -5.56 -21.82 43.52
CA ALA A 404 -6.81 -21.46 42.84
C ALA A 404 -7.20 -19.98 42.53
N ALA A 405 -7.48 -19.82 41.24
CA ALA A 405 -8.01 -18.69 40.52
C ALA A 405 -9.46 -18.33 40.89
N ALA A 406 -9.77 -17.04 40.74
CA ALA A 406 -11.12 -16.54 40.49
C ALA A 406 -11.04 -15.49 39.37
N SER A 407 -11.41 -15.90 38.17
CA SER A 407 -11.61 -15.07 36.99
C SER A 407 -12.95 -14.35 37.08
N GLN A 408 -12.95 -13.02 36.95
CA GLN A 408 -14.15 -12.23 36.71
C GLN A 408 -14.17 -11.67 35.28
N PRO A 409 -15.38 -11.44 34.70
CA PRO A 409 -15.58 -11.36 33.26
C PRO A 409 -15.11 -10.01 32.69
N SER A 410 -14.42 -10.10 31.55
CA SER A 410 -14.04 -8.96 30.72
C SER A 410 -15.25 -8.21 30.21
N ALA A 411 -15.18 -6.88 30.30
CA ALA A 411 -16.15 -5.95 29.76
C ALA A 411 -16.35 -6.14 28.24
N SER A 412 -17.64 -6.21 27.87
CA SER A 412 -18.25 -6.00 26.56
C SER A 412 -17.32 -5.42 25.47
N SER A 413 -16.85 -6.27 24.56
CA SER A 413 -16.29 -5.84 23.27
C SER A 413 -17.40 -5.26 22.40
N ALA A 414 -17.21 -4.05 21.88
CA ALA A 414 -18.08 -3.51 20.84
C ALA A 414 -18.18 -4.51 19.67
N PRO A 415 -19.36 -4.70 19.05
CA PRO A 415 -19.52 -5.64 17.95
C PRO A 415 -18.60 -5.26 16.79
N ALA A 416 -17.91 -6.26 16.24
CA ALA A 416 -17.01 -6.07 15.10
C ALA A 416 -17.72 -5.32 13.95
N PRO A 417 -17.04 -4.36 13.29
CA PRO A 417 -17.62 -3.63 12.16
C PRO A 417 -17.96 -4.60 11.03
N MET A 418 -19.00 -4.28 10.25
CA MET A 418 -19.35 -5.07 9.06
C MET A 418 -18.39 -4.75 7.93
N SER A 419 -17.56 -5.71 7.55
CA SER A 419 -16.50 -5.57 6.55
C SER A 419 -16.56 -6.70 5.52
N GLY A 420 -15.96 -6.45 4.35
CA GLY A 420 -15.90 -7.42 3.27
C GLY A 420 -14.94 -6.99 2.18
N SER A 421 -14.77 -7.89 1.22
CA SER A 421 -13.92 -7.71 0.05
C SER A 421 -14.76 -7.74 -1.23
N VAL A 422 -14.21 -7.21 -2.32
CA VAL A 422 -14.78 -7.38 -3.67
C VAL A 422 -13.73 -8.03 -4.55
N GLN A 423 -14.14 -9.07 -5.27
CA GLN A 423 -13.36 -9.69 -6.32
C GLN A 423 -14.01 -9.40 -7.66
N ALA A 424 -13.22 -8.96 -8.64
CA ALA A 424 -13.67 -8.84 -10.02
C ALA A 424 -13.39 -10.12 -10.79
N GLU A 425 -14.40 -10.61 -11.50
CA GLU A 425 -14.31 -11.76 -12.38
C GLU A 425 -13.86 -11.30 -13.78
N ALA A 426 -13.33 -12.23 -14.60
CA ALA A 426 -12.79 -11.92 -15.93
C ALA A 426 -13.83 -11.42 -16.95
N ASP A 427 -15.13 -11.66 -16.70
CA ASP A 427 -16.25 -11.17 -17.51
C ASP A 427 -16.74 -9.76 -17.12
N GLY A 428 -16.06 -9.15 -16.13
CA GLY A 428 -16.36 -7.84 -15.57
C GLY A 428 -17.47 -7.83 -14.53
N SER A 429 -18.03 -8.98 -14.16
CA SER A 429 -18.91 -9.10 -13.00
C SER A 429 -18.11 -9.02 -11.70
N LEU A 430 -18.80 -8.80 -10.58
CA LEU A 430 -18.16 -8.69 -9.27
C LEU A 430 -18.73 -9.71 -8.31
N ARG A 431 -17.90 -10.15 -7.36
CA ARG A 431 -18.30 -10.96 -6.22
C ARG A 431 -18.00 -10.19 -4.93
N VAL A 432 -19.05 -9.84 -4.20
CA VAL A 432 -18.90 -9.22 -2.87
C VAL A 432 -18.80 -10.33 -1.85
N VAL A 433 -17.71 -10.39 -1.10
CA VAL A 433 -17.44 -11.47 -0.16
C VAL A 433 -17.37 -10.93 1.26
N THR A 434 -18.13 -11.51 2.18
CA THR A 434 -18.12 -11.07 3.57
C THR A 434 -16.82 -11.48 4.28
N ALA A 435 -16.41 -10.70 5.27
CA ALA A 435 -15.32 -11.11 6.17
C ALA A 435 -15.68 -12.43 6.88
N PRO A 436 -14.72 -13.33 7.16
CA PRO A 436 -14.99 -14.57 7.90
C PRO A 436 -15.58 -14.35 9.29
N THR A 437 -15.23 -13.23 9.92
CA THR A 437 -15.69 -12.82 11.25
C THR A 437 -16.99 -12.01 11.22
N ALA A 438 -17.56 -11.77 10.04
CA ALA A 438 -18.82 -11.05 9.89
C ALA A 438 -19.94 -11.82 10.62
N PRO A 439 -20.68 -11.20 11.57
CA PRO A 439 -21.79 -11.84 12.28
C PRO A 439 -23.04 -11.97 11.39
N VAL A 440 -22.92 -12.70 10.26
CA VAL A 440 -23.99 -12.92 9.28
C VAL A 440 -23.97 -14.38 8.86
N ASP A 441 -25.09 -15.06 9.03
CA ASP A 441 -25.32 -16.46 8.65
C ASP A 441 -26.06 -16.61 7.31
N ARG A 442 -26.90 -15.62 6.98
CA ARG A 442 -27.67 -15.46 5.75
C ARG A 442 -28.15 -14.01 5.63
N GLY A 443 -28.46 -13.60 4.41
CA GLY A 443 -28.93 -12.23 4.15
C GLY A 443 -28.69 -11.84 2.70
N GLU A 444 -28.53 -10.55 2.48
CA GLU A 444 -28.36 -9.97 1.16
C GLU A 444 -27.33 -8.84 1.20
N VAL A 445 -26.65 -8.64 0.08
CA VAL A 445 -25.99 -7.38 -0.23
C VAL A 445 -27.02 -6.43 -0.82
N LEU A 446 -27.10 -5.22 -0.26
CA LEU A 446 -27.91 -4.14 -0.81
C LEU A 446 -27.01 -3.16 -1.54
N LEU A 447 -27.35 -2.86 -2.80
CA LEU A 447 -26.78 -1.75 -3.54
C LEU A 447 -27.78 -0.60 -3.46
N ILE A 448 -27.42 0.47 -2.76
CA ILE A 448 -28.29 1.64 -2.57
C ILE A 448 -27.75 2.80 -3.40
N ARG A 449 -28.57 3.32 -4.32
CA ARG A 449 -28.18 4.44 -5.19
C ARG A 449 -27.90 5.71 -4.37
N ARG A 450 -26.78 6.37 -4.64
CA ARG A 450 -26.40 7.63 -4.00
C ARG A 450 -27.08 8.82 -4.69
N GLY A 451 -27.71 9.70 -3.91
CA GLY A 451 -28.19 11.01 -4.37
C GLY A 451 -29.39 11.03 -5.32
N GLY A 452 -30.18 9.95 -5.43
CA GLY A 452 -31.44 9.95 -6.18
C GLY A 452 -32.65 10.34 -5.33
N GLU A 453 -33.70 10.90 -5.96
CA GLU A 453 -35.00 11.20 -5.33
C GLU A 453 -35.65 9.91 -4.77
N ASP A 454 -35.59 8.84 -5.55
CA ASP A 454 -35.87 7.48 -5.10
C ASP A 454 -34.57 6.82 -4.66
N ARG A 455 -34.48 6.40 -3.39
CA ARG A 455 -33.35 5.62 -2.86
C ARG A 455 -33.40 4.18 -3.38
N THR A 456 -33.34 4.01 -4.71
CA THR A 456 -33.40 2.74 -5.41
C THR A 456 -32.43 1.77 -4.75
N THR A 457 -32.95 0.60 -4.36
CA THR A 457 -32.19 -0.43 -3.66
C THR A 457 -32.31 -1.72 -4.45
N LEU A 458 -31.18 -2.24 -4.93
CA LEU A 458 -31.10 -3.58 -5.49
C LEU A 458 -30.61 -4.55 -4.41
N ARG A 459 -31.18 -5.76 -4.40
CA ARG A 459 -30.92 -6.78 -3.38
C ARG A 459 -30.32 -7.99 -4.07
N VAL A 460 -29.16 -8.42 -3.60
CA VAL A 460 -28.43 -9.58 -4.13
C VAL A 460 -28.28 -10.59 -3.00
N PRO A 461 -28.88 -11.79 -3.09
CA PRO A 461 -28.78 -12.80 -2.05
C PRO A 461 -27.34 -13.19 -1.76
N LEU A 462 -27.02 -13.40 -0.47
CA LEU A 462 -25.79 -14.06 -0.08
C LEU A 462 -25.92 -15.57 -0.31
N VAL A 463 -24.94 -16.12 -1.01
CA VAL A 463 -24.78 -17.53 -1.31
C VAL A 463 -23.54 -18.04 -0.59
N ARG A 464 -23.60 -19.25 -0.03
CA ARG A 464 -22.43 -19.92 0.53
C ARG A 464 -21.69 -20.65 -0.57
N ASP A 465 -20.38 -20.44 -0.66
CA ASP A 465 -19.52 -21.30 -1.45
C ASP A 465 -19.17 -22.60 -0.71
N ASP A 466 -18.43 -23.50 -1.37
CA ASP A 466 -18.02 -24.80 -0.83
C ASP A 466 -17.12 -24.68 0.41
N SER A 467 -16.48 -23.52 0.61
CA SER A 467 -15.69 -23.20 1.81
C SER A 467 -16.55 -22.68 2.98
N GLY A 468 -17.86 -22.54 2.76
CA GLY A 468 -18.82 -21.99 3.71
C GLY A 468 -18.82 -20.47 3.79
N ARG A 469 -18.04 -19.77 2.95
CA ARG A 469 -17.95 -18.30 2.93
C ARG A 469 -19.13 -17.71 2.19
N LEU A 470 -19.71 -16.64 2.76
CA LEU A 470 -20.84 -15.95 2.15
C LEU A 470 -20.35 -14.94 1.10
N SER A 471 -20.93 -15.01 -0.09
CA SER A 471 -20.68 -14.08 -1.17
C SER A 471 -21.96 -13.71 -1.92
N ALA A 472 -21.97 -12.57 -2.59
CA ALA A 472 -23.07 -12.11 -3.42
C ALA A 472 -22.54 -11.78 -4.83
N PRO A 473 -23.04 -12.44 -5.88
CA PRO A 473 -22.67 -12.14 -7.27
C PRO A 473 -23.39 -10.88 -7.75
N VAL A 474 -22.64 -9.83 -8.08
CA VAL A 474 -23.13 -8.61 -8.71
C VAL A 474 -22.86 -8.72 -10.20
N GLU A 475 -23.84 -9.29 -10.90
CA GLU A 475 -23.78 -9.49 -12.34
C GLU A 475 -23.91 -8.16 -13.10
N ARG A 476 -23.28 -8.09 -14.27
CA ARG A 476 -23.42 -6.94 -15.19
C ARG A 476 -24.81 -6.83 -15.80
N THR A 477 -25.60 -7.90 -15.74
CA THR A 477 -26.99 -7.96 -16.24
C THR A 477 -27.95 -7.13 -15.38
N LEU A 478 -27.60 -6.82 -14.13
CA LEU A 478 -28.40 -6.05 -13.20
C LEU A 478 -28.69 -4.61 -13.72
N PRO A 479 -29.89 -4.06 -13.48
CA PRO A 479 -30.31 -2.74 -13.98
C PRO A 479 -29.70 -1.60 -13.13
N LEU A 480 -28.38 -1.47 -13.18
CA LEU A 480 -27.62 -0.51 -12.35
C LEU A 480 -27.56 0.89 -12.99
N GLY A 481 -27.73 1.00 -14.31
CA GLY A 481 -27.66 2.26 -15.05
C GLY A 481 -26.39 3.08 -14.77
N ASN A 482 -26.43 4.38 -15.08
CA ASN A 482 -25.36 5.33 -14.77
C ASN A 482 -25.51 5.90 -13.35
N ALA A 483 -24.76 5.37 -12.39
CA ALA A 483 -24.90 5.77 -10.99
C ALA A 483 -23.67 5.43 -10.12
N VAL A 484 -23.72 5.91 -8.87
CA VAL A 484 -22.86 5.45 -7.78
C VAL A 484 -23.73 4.75 -6.75
N TRP A 485 -23.30 3.57 -6.33
CA TRP A 485 -24.02 2.69 -5.41
C TRP A 485 -23.21 2.48 -4.13
N ASP A 486 -23.84 2.67 -2.97
CA ASP A 486 -23.28 2.31 -1.69
C ASP A 486 -23.62 0.85 -1.36
N LEU A 487 -22.61 0.07 -0.94
CA LEU A 487 -22.80 -1.33 -0.60
C LEU A 487 -23.10 -1.49 0.89
N TRP A 488 -24.14 -2.27 1.17
CA TRP A 488 -24.58 -2.62 2.52
C TRP A 488 -24.78 -4.12 2.61
N ILE A 489 -24.69 -4.65 3.83
CA ILE A 489 -25.15 -6.00 4.14
C ILE A 489 -26.42 -5.89 5.00
N ALA A 490 -27.47 -6.58 4.57
CA ALA A 490 -28.69 -6.79 5.34
C ALA A 490 -28.74 -8.24 5.82
N PRO A 491 -28.43 -8.51 7.11
CA PRO A 491 -28.58 -9.86 7.66
C PRO A 491 -30.07 -10.24 7.71
N ALA A 492 -30.37 -11.54 7.78
CA ALA A 492 -31.76 -12.01 7.90
C ALA A 492 -32.46 -11.52 9.18
N LYS A 493 -31.71 -11.19 10.24
CA LYS A 493 -32.20 -10.57 11.47
C LYS A 493 -31.30 -9.40 11.84
N GLY A 494 -31.90 -8.26 12.17
CA GLY A 494 -31.19 -7.06 12.63
C GLY A 494 -31.05 -5.96 11.56
N PRO A 495 -30.43 -4.83 11.91
CA PRO A 495 -30.31 -3.69 11.02
C PRO A 495 -29.28 -3.95 9.92
N ARG A 496 -29.51 -3.35 8.74
CA ARG A 496 -28.48 -3.29 7.69
C ARG A 496 -27.28 -2.47 8.15
N LYS A 497 -26.09 -2.86 7.70
CA LYS A 497 -24.82 -2.17 7.98
C LYS A 497 -24.08 -1.87 6.68
N ARG A 498 -23.50 -0.67 6.57
CA ARG A 498 -22.70 -0.28 5.40
C ARG A 498 -21.39 -1.07 5.41
N LEU A 499 -20.98 -1.54 4.24
CA LEU A 499 -19.86 -2.46 4.13
C LEU A 499 -18.52 -1.70 4.13
N ARG A 500 -17.69 -1.92 5.15
CA ARG A 500 -16.31 -1.43 5.16
C ARG A 500 -15.44 -2.22 4.20
N SER A 501 -14.53 -1.52 3.53
CA SER A 501 -13.61 -2.13 2.57
C SER A 501 -12.45 -2.80 3.29
N GLU A 502 -12.29 -4.11 3.12
CA GLU A 502 -11.06 -4.82 3.52
C GLU A 502 -10.09 -4.89 2.36
N LEU A 503 -10.56 -5.38 1.20
CA LEU A 503 -9.73 -5.62 0.03
C LEU A 503 -10.55 -5.57 -1.26
N LEU A 504 -9.96 -5.04 -2.34
CA LEU A 504 -10.55 -4.99 -3.67
C LEU A 504 -9.61 -5.69 -4.68
N ASP A 505 -9.87 -6.97 -4.97
CA ASP A 505 -9.13 -7.71 -6.00
C ASP A 505 -9.74 -7.41 -7.38
N LEU A 506 -9.12 -6.46 -8.10
CA LEU A 506 -9.65 -5.94 -9.37
C LEU A 506 -8.94 -6.49 -10.60
N ARG A 507 -8.19 -7.58 -10.47
CA ARG A 507 -7.44 -8.19 -11.59
C ARG A 507 -8.32 -8.51 -12.78
N GLY A 508 -9.51 -9.06 -12.54
CA GLY A 508 -10.48 -9.36 -13.59
C GLY A 508 -10.89 -8.14 -14.44
N LEU A 509 -10.73 -6.91 -13.94
CA LEU A 509 -11.07 -5.69 -14.68
C LEU A 509 -9.93 -5.15 -15.55
N MET A 510 -8.68 -5.57 -15.34
CA MET A 510 -7.52 -4.97 -16.01
C MET A 510 -7.61 -5.12 -17.53
N ASP A 511 -7.86 -6.35 -17.98
CA ASP A 511 -7.92 -6.71 -19.39
C ASP A 511 -9.34 -7.00 -19.88
N PHE A 512 -10.33 -6.92 -18.99
CA PHE A 512 -11.73 -7.12 -19.35
C PHE A 512 -12.19 -6.14 -20.44
N ARG A 513 -12.74 -6.70 -21.52
CA ARG A 513 -13.46 -5.97 -22.57
C ARG A 513 -14.75 -6.75 -22.88
N PRO A 514 -15.91 -6.09 -22.97
CA PRO A 514 -17.14 -6.76 -23.41
C PRO A 514 -17.07 -7.14 -24.89
N GLU A 515 -17.93 -8.05 -25.31
CA GLU A 515 -18.13 -8.35 -26.73
C GLU A 515 -18.50 -7.06 -27.50
N PRO A 516 -17.73 -6.66 -28.53
CA PRO A 516 -17.91 -5.37 -29.22
C PRO A 516 -19.32 -5.11 -29.76
N ARG A 517 -20.08 -6.14 -30.14
CA ARG A 517 -21.42 -5.98 -30.72
C ARG A 517 -22.55 -6.01 -29.68
N LEU A 518 -22.28 -6.43 -28.45
CA LEU A 518 -23.33 -6.56 -27.43
C LEU A 518 -23.71 -5.20 -26.84
N SER A 519 -25.00 -4.91 -26.89
CA SER A 519 -25.63 -3.72 -26.33
C SER A 519 -26.69 -4.13 -25.28
N PRO A 520 -26.84 -3.42 -24.16
CA PRO A 520 -26.09 -2.23 -23.77
C PRO A 520 -24.68 -2.57 -23.26
N VAL A 521 -23.75 -1.64 -23.48
CA VAL A 521 -22.39 -1.69 -22.93
C VAL A 521 -22.43 -1.29 -21.47
N ARG A 522 -21.88 -2.13 -20.59
CA ARG A 522 -21.89 -1.91 -19.13
C ARG A 522 -20.51 -2.04 -18.51
N ALA A 523 -20.17 -1.14 -17.59
CA ALA A 523 -18.94 -1.21 -16.81
C ALA A 523 -19.23 -1.04 -15.31
N LEU A 524 -18.61 -1.87 -14.49
CA LEU A 524 -18.75 -1.91 -13.03
C LEU A 524 -17.37 -1.69 -12.43
N LEU A 525 -17.22 -0.65 -11.60
CA LEU A 525 -15.94 -0.32 -10.98
C LEU A 525 -16.13 -0.07 -9.47
N PRO A 526 -15.81 -1.06 -8.61
CA PRO A 526 -15.81 -0.86 -7.18
C PRO A 526 -14.60 -0.04 -6.74
N TYR A 527 -14.75 0.73 -5.66
CA TYR A 527 -13.67 1.51 -5.07
C TYR A 527 -13.91 1.76 -3.59
N THR A 528 -12.83 2.00 -2.85
CA THR A 528 -12.89 2.40 -1.44
C THR A 528 -13.13 3.90 -1.36
N THR A 529 -14.17 4.31 -0.63
CA THR A 529 -14.46 5.71 -0.34
C THR A 529 -13.48 6.29 0.69
N VAL A 530 -13.39 7.62 0.78
CA VAL A 530 -12.47 8.30 1.71
C VAL A 530 -12.73 7.91 3.18
N ASP A 531 -13.98 7.59 3.53
CA ASP A 531 -14.43 7.11 4.84
C ASP A 531 -14.28 5.58 5.05
N GLY A 532 -13.67 4.87 4.09
CA GLY A 532 -13.29 3.46 4.21
C GLY A 532 -14.42 2.46 3.92
N PHE A 533 -15.44 2.85 3.16
CA PHE A 533 -16.53 1.97 2.74
C PHE A 533 -16.41 1.57 1.27
N ILE A 534 -17.11 0.51 0.89
CA ILE A 534 -17.17 0.07 -0.51
C ILE A 534 -18.28 0.83 -1.23
N ALA A 535 -17.94 1.42 -2.38
CA ALA A 535 -18.88 1.97 -3.34
C ALA A 535 -18.65 1.37 -4.72
N LEU A 536 -19.68 1.36 -5.55
CA LEU A 536 -19.64 0.87 -6.92
C LEU A 536 -20.04 1.99 -7.88
N SER A 537 -19.15 2.34 -8.80
CA SER A 537 -19.45 3.23 -9.92
C SER A 537 -19.92 2.39 -11.11
N THR A 538 -21.06 2.71 -11.70
CA THR A 538 -21.61 1.98 -12.85
C THR A 538 -21.80 2.87 -14.05
N ARG A 539 -21.52 2.32 -15.24
CA ARG A 539 -21.76 2.95 -16.53
C ARG A 539 -22.60 2.05 -17.42
N GLU A 540 -23.51 2.67 -18.17
CA GLU A 540 -24.38 2.01 -19.14
C GLU A 540 -24.66 2.93 -20.33
N ALA A 541 -24.51 2.42 -21.55
CA ALA A 541 -24.98 3.06 -22.78
C ALA A 541 -25.18 2.03 -23.88
N ASP A 542 -26.05 2.32 -24.86
CA ASP A 542 -26.23 1.45 -26.02
C ASP A 542 -24.95 1.33 -26.85
N VAL A 543 -24.19 2.43 -26.95
CA VAL A 543 -22.92 2.51 -27.68
C VAL A 543 -21.91 3.27 -26.83
N HIS A 544 -20.67 2.77 -26.79
CA HIS A 544 -19.56 3.39 -26.07
C HIS A 544 -18.30 3.44 -26.94
N ALA A 545 -17.53 4.52 -26.81
CA ALA A 545 -16.26 4.73 -27.49
C ALA A 545 -15.12 4.70 -26.45
N GLU A 546 -14.39 3.58 -26.38
CA GLU A 546 -13.33 3.37 -25.39
C GLU A 546 -11.95 3.74 -25.95
N VAL A 547 -11.23 4.59 -25.22
CA VAL A 547 -9.81 4.87 -25.49
C VAL A 547 -8.97 3.61 -25.31
N GLN A 548 -8.22 3.23 -26.35
CA GLN A 548 -7.26 2.12 -26.32
C GLN A 548 -5.81 2.59 -26.08
N GLY A 549 -5.47 3.79 -26.53
CA GLY A 549 -4.14 4.37 -26.38
C GLY A 549 -4.13 5.85 -26.78
N ILE A 550 -3.14 6.57 -26.26
CA ILE A 550 -2.91 7.98 -26.60
C ILE A 550 -1.43 8.18 -26.90
N ASP A 551 -1.12 8.74 -28.07
CA ASP A 551 0.21 9.21 -28.44
C ASP A 551 0.21 10.72 -28.64
N ILE A 552 1.34 11.35 -28.32
CA ILE A 552 1.57 12.78 -28.57
C ILE A 552 2.86 12.90 -29.37
N ASP A 553 2.75 13.47 -30.56
CA ASP A 553 3.88 13.67 -31.48
C ASP A 553 3.69 14.96 -32.27
N GLY A 554 4.75 15.76 -32.41
CA GLY A 554 4.75 16.93 -33.29
C GLY A 554 3.67 18.00 -33.05
N GLY A 555 3.06 18.05 -31.86
CA GLY A 555 1.92 18.93 -31.58
C GLY A 555 0.55 18.35 -31.95
N GLU A 556 0.48 17.08 -32.33
CA GLU A 556 -0.74 16.31 -32.55
C GLU A 556 -0.99 15.35 -31.40
N ILE A 557 -2.25 15.19 -31.02
CA ILE A 557 -2.71 14.14 -30.09
C ILE A 557 -3.34 13.03 -30.92
N GLY A 558 -2.66 11.89 -31.00
CA GLY A 558 -3.23 10.66 -31.52
C GLY A 558 -4.08 9.96 -30.45
N VAL A 559 -5.28 9.52 -30.82
CA VAL A 559 -6.17 8.76 -29.96
C VAL A 559 -6.65 7.53 -30.71
N THR A 560 -6.32 6.35 -30.18
CA THR A 560 -6.87 5.08 -30.66
C THR A 560 -8.15 4.77 -29.89
N VAL A 561 -9.24 4.47 -30.59
CA VAL A 561 -10.57 4.27 -30.02
C VAL A 561 -11.19 2.98 -30.55
N ARG A 562 -11.85 2.22 -29.67
CA ARG A 562 -12.69 1.07 -30.03
C ARG A 562 -14.15 1.38 -29.71
N LEU A 563 -15.05 1.12 -30.66
CA LEU A 563 -16.49 1.18 -30.44
C LEU A 563 -17.02 -0.14 -29.88
N PHE A 564 -17.94 -0.03 -28.94
CA PHE A 564 -18.69 -1.13 -28.33
C PHE A 564 -20.19 -0.86 -28.43
N GLY A 565 -20.99 -1.93 -28.49
CA GLY A 565 -22.45 -1.90 -28.58
C GLY A 565 -23.01 -1.65 -29.98
N THR A 566 -22.16 -1.63 -31.01
CA THR A 566 -22.58 -1.38 -32.40
C THR A 566 -21.53 -1.88 -33.41
N ASP A 567 -21.99 -2.22 -34.61
CA ASP A 567 -21.19 -2.45 -35.81
C ASP A 567 -21.41 -1.37 -36.88
N ALA A 568 -22.14 -0.29 -36.54
CA ALA A 568 -22.46 0.78 -37.46
C ALA A 568 -21.19 1.53 -37.93
N ASP A 569 -21.32 2.12 -39.12
CA ASP A 569 -20.27 2.95 -39.70
C ASP A 569 -20.02 4.21 -38.88
N VAL A 570 -18.79 4.72 -38.97
CA VAL A 570 -18.40 6.00 -38.38
C VAL A 570 -18.44 7.06 -39.46
N GLU A 571 -19.17 8.13 -39.17
CA GLU A 571 -19.38 9.26 -40.09
C GLU A 571 -18.38 10.40 -39.83
N GLY A 572 -17.71 10.39 -38.68
CA GLY A 572 -16.74 11.41 -38.32
C GLY A 572 -16.25 11.33 -36.89
N VAL A 573 -15.20 12.10 -36.61
CA VAL A 573 -14.73 12.42 -35.26
C VAL A 573 -14.85 13.92 -35.08
N GLU A 574 -15.30 14.35 -33.92
CA GLU A 574 -15.47 15.76 -33.61
C GLU A 574 -14.97 16.10 -32.20
N LEU A 575 -14.54 17.34 -32.06
CA LEU A 575 -14.05 17.90 -30.81
C LEU A 575 -14.88 19.15 -30.49
N ARG A 576 -15.62 19.14 -29.38
CA ARG A 576 -16.56 20.21 -29.00
C ARG A 576 -16.15 20.90 -27.70
N HIS A 577 -16.23 22.22 -27.68
CA HIS A 577 -16.00 22.98 -26.45
C HIS A 577 -17.05 22.62 -25.38
N ARG A 578 -16.60 22.37 -24.15
CA ARG A 578 -17.45 22.10 -23.01
C ARG A 578 -17.98 23.41 -22.44
N GLY A 579 -19.29 23.63 -22.60
CA GLY A 579 -19.98 24.76 -21.97
C GLY A 579 -20.12 26.01 -22.84
N ARG A 580 -19.64 25.99 -24.10
CA ARG A 580 -19.91 27.03 -25.10
C ARG A 580 -20.49 26.39 -26.35
N ALA A 581 -21.79 26.60 -26.58
CA ALA A 581 -22.50 26.01 -27.71
C ALA A 581 -22.24 26.76 -29.03
N ASP A 582 -21.78 28.00 -28.95
CA ASP A 582 -21.42 28.90 -30.04
C ASP A 582 -19.98 28.70 -30.54
N ALA A 583 -19.13 28.01 -29.77
CA ALA A 583 -17.77 27.66 -30.19
C ALA A 583 -17.78 26.72 -31.40
N PRO A 584 -16.81 26.84 -32.33
CA PRO A 584 -16.74 25.98 -33.50
C PRO A 584 -16.52 24.52 -33.10
N VAL A 585 -17.12 23.60 -33.87
CA VAL A 585 -16.83 22.18 -33.78
C VAL A 585 -15.57 21.91 -34.61
N LEU A 586 -14.53 21.40 -33.98
CA LEU A 586 -13.32 21.00 -34.69
C LEU A 586 -13.49 19.56 -35.19
N GLU A 587 -12.96 19.25 -36.38
CA GLU A 587 -13.06 17.93 -37.01
C GLU A 587 -11.66 17.31 -37.16
N PRO A 588 -11.19 16.57 -36.13
CA PRO A 588 -9.95 15.81 -36.20
C PRO A 588 -9.89 14.89 -37.42
N SER A 589 -8.72 14.76 -38.04
CA SER A 589 -8.52 13.74 -39.08
C SER A 589 -8.59 12.35 -38.44
N TRP A 590 -9.12 11.37 -39.17
CA TRP A 590 -9.26 10.01 -38.64
C TRP A 590 -9.28 8.96 -39.74
N HIS A 591 -8.97 7.73 -39.37
CA HIS A 591 -9.19 6.54 -40.20
C HIS A 591 -9.55 5.33 -39.33
N ARG A 592 -10.09 4.28 -39.94
CA ARG A 592 -10.33 2.99 -39.28
C ARG A 592 -9.36 1.96 -39.85
N ASP A 593 -8.71 1.18 -39.00
CA ASP A 593 -7.82 0.10 -39.43
C ASP A 593 -8.56 -1.23 -39.68
N GLY A 594 -7.82 -2.26 -40.11
CA GLY A 594 -8.37 -3.60 -40.39
C GLY A 594 -8.92 -4.32 -39.17
N ASP A 595 -8.53 -3.94 -37.95
CA ASP A 595 -8.99 -4.51 -36.68
C ASP A 595 -10.19 -3.76 -36.09
N GLY A 596 -10.72 -2.79 -36.84
CA GLY A 596 -11.85 -1.95 -36.48
C GLY A 596 -11.53 -0.87 -35.46
N LEU A 597 -10.24 -0.59 -35.18
CA LEU A 597 -9.84 0.52 -34.33
C LEU A 597 -9.90 1.83 -35.12
N LEU A 598 -10.41 2.86 -34.47
CA LEU A 598 -10.45 4.23 -34.98
C LEU A 598 -9.22 4.97 -34.50
N HIS A 599 -8.50 5.59 -35.42
CA HIS A 599 -7.31 6.38 -35.13
C HIS A 599 -7.64 7.84 -35.45
N ALA A 600 -7.78 8.68 -34.42
CA ALA A 600 -8.05 10.11 -34.56
C ALA A 600 -6.79 10.94 -34.25
N ARG A 601 -6.60 12.03 -34.99
CA ARG A 601 -5.48 12.98 -34.82
C ARG A 601 -6.02 14.37 -34.56
N VAL A 602 -5.80 14.87 -33.35
CA VAL A 602 -6.27 16.17 -32.87
C VAL A 602 -5.12 17.17 -32.85
N SER A 603 -5.26 18.24 -33.62
CA SER A 603 -4.24 19.30 -33.65
C SER A 603 -4.28 20.16 -32.40
N CYS A 604 -3.19 20.17 -31.63
CA CYS A 604 -3.09 21.04 -30.46
C CYS A 604 -3.08 22.52 -30.88
N ALA A 605 -2.57 22.84 -32.08
CA ALA A 605 -2.55 24.20 -32.60
C ALA A 605 -3.96 24.72 -32.91
N ASP A 606 -4.84 23.88 -33.47
CA ASP A 606 -6.26 24.22 -33.67
C ASP A 606 -6.95 24.48 -32.33
N VAL A 607 -6.73 23.62 -31.33
CA VAL A 607 -7.31 23.80 -30.00
C VAL A 607 -6.82 25.07 -29.34
N ALA A 608 -5.52 25.36 -29.42
CA ALA A 608 -4.92 26.58 -28.87
C ALA A 608 -5.47 27.86 -29.55
N ARG A 609 -5.67 27.83 -30.88
CA ARG A 609 -6.25 28.95 -31.64
C ARG A 609 -7.70 29.26 -31.25
N HIS A 610 -8.45 28.27 -30.81
CA HIS A 610 -9.84 28.41 -30.40
C HIS A 610 -10.01 28.48 -28.87
N HIS A 611 -8.93 28.66 -28.11
CA HIS A 611 -8.98 28.81 -26.67
C HIS A 611 -9.69 30.13 -26.28
N HIS A 612 -10.74 30.05 -25.46
CA HIS A 612 -11.63 31.17 -25.14
C HIS A 612 -11.53 31.66 -23.69
N ASP A 613 -11.48 30.76 -22.70
CA ASP A 613 -11.44 31.10 -21.27
C ASP A 613 -10.06 30.80 -20.66
N GLU A 614 -9.82 31.07 -19.37
CA GLU A 614 -8.52 30.74 -18.72
C GLU A 614 -8.20 29.23 -18.78
N GLN A 615 -9.24 28.41 -18.83
CA GLN A 615 -9.16 26.97 -18.98
C GLN A 615 -10.37 26.47 -19.76
N ASP A 616 -10.09 25.80 -20.88
CA ASP A 616 -11.10 25.15 -21.71
C ASP A 616 -10.95 23.64 -21.67
N LEU A 617 -12.09 22.96 -21.76
CA LEU A 617 -12.15 21.52 -21.99
C LEU A 617 -12.86 21.26 -23.31
N TRP A 618 -12.23 20.49 -24.18
CA TRP A 618 -12.73 20.13 -25.49
C TRP A 618 -13.03 18.64 -25.53
N ASP A 619 -14.29 18.25 -25.56
CA ASP A 619 -14.74 16.86 -25.49
C ASP A 619 -14.63 16.17 -26.85
N LEU A 620 -13.88 15.05 -26.90
CA LEU A 620 -13.72 14.24 -28.11
C LEU A 620 -14.89 13.26 -28.24
N SER A 621 -15.51 13.20 -29.40
CA SER A 621 -16.66 12.33 -29.68
C SER A 621 -16.60 11.71 -31.08
N VAL A 622 -17.23 10.55 -31.25
CA VAL A 622 -17.36 9.84 -32.52
C VAL A 622 -18.80 9.94 -33.02
N ARG A 623 -18.99 10.36 -34.28
CA ARG A 623 -20.28 10.32 -34.97
C ARG A 623 -20.48 8.93 -35.55
N VAL A 624 -21.57 8.28 -35.14
CA VAL A 624 -21.90 6.90 -35.53
C VAL A 624 -23.19 6.92 -36.32
N ALA A 625 -23.20 6.23 -37.46
CA ALA A 625 -24.32 6.19 -38.37
C ALA A 625 -25.61 5.76 -37.65
N GLY A 626 -26.71 6.44 -37.97
CA GLY A 626 -28.02 6.18 -37.36
C GLY A 626 -28.20 6.73 -35.94
N ARG A 627 -27.20 7.40 -35.35
CA ARG A 627 -27.35 8.08 -34.04
C ARG A 627 -27.49 9.58 -34.20
N ALA A 628 -28.50 10.15 -33.53
CA ALA A 628 -28.72 11.60 -33.52
C ALA A 628 -27.66 12.38 -32.71
N ARG A 629 -27.00 11.72 -31.74
CA ARG A 629 -25.97 12.34 -30.89
C ARG A 629 -24.65 11.58 -31.01
N PRO A 630 -23.52 12.30 -31.16
CA PRO A 630 -22.18 11.75 -31.08
C PRO A 630 -21.94 10.96 -29.79
N VAL A 631 -21.12 9.92 -29.87
CA VAL A 631 -20.71 9.09 -28.74
C VAL A 631 -19.41 9.66 -28.17
N ARG A 632 -19.45 10.15 -26.94
CA ARG A 632 -18.28 10.73 -26.28
C ARG A 632 -17.22 9.65 -26.03
N VAL A 633 -15.98 9.95 -26.41
CA VAL A 633 -14.83 9.09 -26.15
C VAL A 633 -14.50 9.13 -24.66
N GLY A 634 -14.27 7.97 -24.06
CA GLY A 634 -13.97 7.86 -22.64
C GLY A 634 -13.24 6.59 -22.28
N GLY A 635 -12.92 6.47 -20.99
CA GLY A 635 -12.23 5.32 -20.43
C GLY A 635 -13.04 4.67 -19.33
N TRP A 636 -13.93 3.74 -19.70
CA TRP A 636 -14.83 3.04 -18.80
C TRP A 636 -14.22 1.77 -18.21
N PHE A 637 -13.36 1.08 -18.96
CA PHE A 637 -12.80 -0.21 -18.54
C PHE A 637 -11.45 -0.03 -17.82
N GLY A 638 -11.03 -1.07 -17.09
CA GLY A 638 -9.86 -1.05 -16.21
C GLY A 638 -10.21 -0.86 -14.74
N ASP A 639 -9.18 -0.81 -13.90
CA ASP A 639 -9.28 -0.82 -12.43
C ASP A 639 -9.06 0.56 -11.79
N VAL A 640 -9.00 1.63 -12.59
CA VAL A 640 -8.66 2.98 -12.11
C VAL A 640 -9.89 3.89 -12.04
N LYS A 641 -10.33 4.21 -10.80
CA LYS A 641 -11.51 5.08 -10.58
C LYS A 641 -11.29 6.54 -10.95
N ASP A 642 -10.10 7.07 -10.71
CA ASP A 642 -9.74 8.47 -10.95
C ASP A 642 -8.63 8.54 -11.99
N ARG A 643 -9.00 8.37 -13.27
CA ARG A 643 -8.02 8.29 -14.37
C ARG A 643 -7.23 9.59 -14.51
N LYS A 644 -7.85 10.74 -14.22
CA LYS A 644 -7.20 12.07 -14.22
C LYS A 644 -5.91 12.14 -13.39
N LYS A 645 -5.85 11.43 -12.25
CA LYS A 645 -4.67 11.46 -11.37
C LYS A 645 -3.54 10.52 -11.80
N VAL A 646 -3.88 9.47 -12.53
CA VAL A 646 -2.97 8.38 -12.92
C VAL A 646 -2.43 8.61 -14.34
N TYR A 647 -3.34 8.81 -15.29
CA TYR A 647 -3.08 9.06 -16.70
C TYR A 647 -2.87 10.57 -16.91
N VAL A 648 -1.62 10.98 -16.78
CA VAL A 648 -1.20 12.38 -16.94
C VAL A 648 -0.22 12.44 -18.10
N TYR A 649 -0.61 13.17 -19.14
CA TYR A 649 0.12 13.25 -20.40
C TYR A 649 1.01 14.51 -20.47
N PRO A 650 2.05 14.49 -21.32
CA PRO A 650 2.85 15.67 -21.68
C PRO A 650 2.00 16.86 -22.14
N VAL A 651 2.59 18.05 -22.10
CA VAL A 651 1.97 19.30 -22.54
C VAL A 651 2.66 19.83 -23.78
N THR A 652 1.87 20.32 -24.73
CA THR A 652 2.33 21.10 -25.87
C THR A 652 2.13 22.58 -25.54
N VAL A 653 3.17 23.40 -25.63
CA VAL A 653 3.10 24.85 -25.35
C VAL A 653 3.06 25.63 -26.65
N PHE A 654 2.16 26.59 -26.72
CA PHE A 654 2.03 27.56 -27.81
C PHE A 654 2.30 28.95 -27.25
N GLU A 655 3.27 29.65 -27.84
CA GLU A 655 3.71 30.97 -27.36
C GLU A 655 2.79 32.09 -27.87
N ASP A 656 2.26 31.94 -29.08
CA ASP A 656 1.47 32.98 -29.77
C ASP A 656 0.04 32.49 -30.08
N THR A 657 -0.83 32.48 -29.05
CA THR A 657 -2.28 32.24 -29.23
C THR A 657 -3.06 33.56 -29.09
N PRO A 658 -4.36 33.62 -29.47
CA PRO A 658 -5.19 34.80 -29.23
C PRO A 658 -5.26 35.26 -27.76
N ARG A 659 -4.95 34.37 -26.80
CA ARG A 659 -4.93 34.65 -25.36
C ARG A 659 -3.50 34.77 -24.79
N GLY A 660 -2.48 34.82 -25.64
CA GLY A 660 -1.07 34.78 -25.24
C GLY A 660 -0.54 33.36 -25.19
N ARG A 661 0.27 33.05 -24.18
CA ARG A 661 0.87 31.72 -24.03
C ARG A 661 -0.17 30.73 -23.51
N ALA A 662 -0.26 29.55 -24.12
CA ALA A 662 -1.17 28.50 -23.66
C ALA A 662 -0.50 27.12 -23.72
N ARG A 663 -0.95 26.21 -22.86
CA ARG A 663 -0.62 24.78 -22.94
C ARG A 663 -1.83 23.94 -23.31
N VAL A 664 -1.61 22.91 -24.11
CA VAL A 664 -2.62 21.95 -24.55
C VAL A 664 -2.16 20.54 -24.20
N ARG A 665 -3.08 19.70 -23.71
CA ARG A 665 -2.83 18.28 -23.46
C ARG A 665 -4.09 17.43 -23.46
N PRO A 666 -3.98 16.10 -23.67
CA PRO A 666 -5.06 15.17 -23.33
C PRO A 666 -5.36 15.20 -21.83
N TYR A 667 -6.62 14.99 -21.49
CA TYR A 667 -7.11 15.10 -20.13
C TYR A 667 -8.36 14.23 -19.91
N TYR A 668 -8.33 13.39 -18.88
CA TYR A 668 -9.54 12.71 -18.42
C TYR A 668 -10.33 13.59 -17.46
N THR A 669 -11.64 13.67 -17.69
CA THR A 669 -12.58 14.37 -16.81
C THR A 669 -12.96 13.52 -15.59
N VAL A 670 -13.67 14.11 -14.62
CA VAL A 670 -14.08 13.41 -13.38
C VAL A 670 -14.97 12.18 -13.62
N ASP A 671 -15.66 12.18 -14.76
CA ASP A 671 -16.50 11.09 -15.26
C ASP A 671 -15.73 10.11 -16.17
N ASN A 672 -14.41 10.26 -16.29
CA ASN A 672 -13.50 9.50 -17.16
C ASN A 672 -13.77 9.65 -18.66
N GLY A 673 -14.43 10.73 -19.10
CA GLY A 673 -14.45 11.09 -20.52
C GLY A 673 -13.13 11.71 -20.94
N LEU A 674 -12.73 11.50 -22.20
CA LEU A 674 -11.53 12.09 -22.76
C LEU A 674 -11.84 13.49 -23.31
N SER A 675 -11.03 14.46 -22.90
CA SER A 675 -11.06 15.82 -23.40
C SER A 675 -9.64 16.28 -23.74
N VAL A 676 -9.53 17.34 -24.52
CA VAL A 676 -8.31 18.13 -24.66
C VAL A 676 -8.44 19.37 -23.79
N ASN A 677 -7.45 19.62 -22.95
CA ASN A 677 -7.46 20.70 -21.98
C ASN A 677 -6.47 21.80 -22.41
N ALA A 678 -6.99 22.97 -22.73
CA ALA A 678 -6.22 24.18 -23.01
C ALA A 678 -6.23 25.09 -21.78
N VAL A 679 -5.08 25.64 -21.40
CA VAL A 679 -4.94 26.52 -20.22
C VAL A 679 -3.94 27.62 -20.54
N ASP A 680 -4.30 28.86 -20.19
CA ASP A 680 -3.40 30.01 -20.24
C ASP A 680 -2.16 29.75 -19.37
N LEU A 681 -1.02 30.24 -19.85
CA LEU A 681 0.24 30.27 -19.10
C LEU A 681 0.60 31.71 -18.75
N PRO A 682 1.17 31.94 -17.55
CA PRO A 682 1.63 33.26 -17.14
C PRO A 682 2.82 33.76 -17.95
#